data_AF-A0A2K1IM77-F1
#
_entry.id   AF-A0A2K1IM77-F1
#
_cell.length_a   1.000
_cell.length_b   1.000
_cell.length_c   1.000
_cell.angle_alpha   90.00
_cell.angle_beta   90.00
_cell.angle_gamma   90.00
#
_symmetry.space_group_name_H-M   'P 1'
#
loop_
_entity.id
_entity.type
_entity.pdbx_description
1 polymer ?
#
loop_
_entity_poly.entity_id
_entity_poly.type
_entity_poly.pdbx_seq_one_letter_code
_entity_poly.pdbx_strand_id
1 'polypeptide(L)'
;MFIVFLSTILVNSNWTLSSSMAKSTSDIVVPVHSAHRLDEGRLLSYLQANVKGFLHPPAFFQLFQFGHGQSNPTYLVQVELHGTVQRYVLRKKPPGHILQSAHAVEREYLILSALGEGKTNVPVPRVYCLCTDSTVIGTPFYVMEHLEGRLFVNPTLPDVDPKERRAIYVAMARVLAAIHSVDVDAIGLGQYGRKENYCKRQIERWAAQYHLSTGEGKLDPDPNMMELIQWLRENIPSEDGYPGSRTGIVHGDFRLDNLIFHPTENRVIGVLDWELSTLGNQMSDAAYNCVPYVINNNQSPAKGFGFDEPLTEGIPTLQEYLAEYCSATGVPWPADTWNFYTALSLFRSAAIYAGVYLRMLQGNASGGQRAEVAGKMALFFAAVALRLVKQGPMLQSLPPHSAPESSGAESSHHKSLGFSPSARVQKLRERLLLFMEKHIYPSEKELSDLMYSSNDRWTIHPTEERLKKLAKSEGLWNLWIPADSAALASNLLSEDEKVSRSKDAADRLVGAGLSNLEYAHLCEILGRSMWAPQMFNCNAPDTGNMEVLLRYGNPEQQRQWLKPLLEGKIRSGFAMTEPNVASSDATNIECSIVREAEEYVINGHKWWTSGAMDPRCQLLIVMGKTNPNAALHKQQSMVLVDIKTPGIKIVRPLLVFGFDDAPHGHAEIKFENVRVPISNLLLGEGRGFEIAQGRLGPGRLHHCMRLVGAAERGMDLMVKRANQRKAFGKTLAQHGSFAQMLAQSRLDIEQTRLLVLNAAHQLDLYGNKVAKGAIAMAKVAAPSTTLRVLDNAIQVHGGAGVSSDFPLSHLWASARTLRLADGPDEVHLGTIAKLELQRVAKL
;
A
#
# COMPACT_ATOMS: atom_id res chain seq x y z
N MET A 1 -19.30 -37.96 -9.81
CA MET A 1 -19.61 -38.78 -8.62
C MET A 1 -18.63 -38.41 -7.50
N PHE A 2 -18.78 -37.22 -6.92
CA PHE A 2 -17.79 -36.58 -6.03
C PHE A 2 -18.50 -35.56 -5.12
N ILE A 3 -19.52 -36.00 -4.36
CA ILE A 3 -20.31 -35.08 -3.51
C ILE A 3 -20.48 -35.61 -2.09
N VAL A 4 -19.60 -35.12 -1.21
CA VAL A 4 -19.98 -34.78 0.17
C VAL A 4 -19.69 -33.30 0.47
N PHE A 5 -18.96 -32.62 -0.42
CA PHE A 5 -18.19 -31.39 -0.21
C PHE A 5 -18.92 -30.09 0.15
N LEU A 6 -20.25 -30.05 0.28
CA LEU A 6 -20.97 -28.89 0.82
C LEU A 6 -22.36 -29.34 1.31
N SER A 7 -22.41 -29.81 2.55
CA SER A 7 -23.63 -30.10 3.32
C SER A 7 -23.96 -29.00 4.34
N THR A 8 -23.01 -28.12 4.67
CA THR A 8 -23.12 -27.02 5.66
C THR A 8 -24.22 -26.02 5.35
N ILE A 9 -24.64 -25.96 4.08
CA ILE A 9 -25.65 -25.05 3.54
C ILE A 9 -27.07 -25.33 4.08
N LEU A 10 -27.32 -26.49 4.71
CA LEU A 10 -28.65 -26.90 5.10
C LEU A 10 -28.74 -27.51 6.51
N VAL A 11 -29.30 -26.69 7.43
CA VAL A 11 -30.14 -27.10 8.59
C VAL A 11 -29.34 -27.58 9.84
N ASN A 12 -29.55 -27.15 11.10
CA ASN A 12 -30.76 -27.05 11.94
C ASN A 12 -30.62 -25.95 13.03
N SER A 13 -31.63 -25.09 13.27
CA SER A 13 -32.53 -25.15 14.46
C SER A 13 -32.11 -26.00 15.69
N ASN A 14 -31.19 -25.49 16.50
CA ASN A 14 -31.49 -25.25 17.93
C ASN A 14 -31.56 -23.75 18.24
N TRP A 15 -31.58 -22.93 17.19
CA TRP A 15 -31.53 -21.48 17.26
C TRP A 15 -32.75 -20.96 16.50
N THR A 16 -33.67 -20.35 17.24
CA THR A 16 -34.64 -19.42 16.67
C THR A 16 -33.88 -18.33 15.91
N LEU A 17 -34.54 -17.70 14.94
CA LEU A 17 -34.05 -16.49 14.25
C LEU A 17 -34.07 -15.24 15.18
N SER A 18 -33.71 -15.44 16.45
CA SER A 18 -33.70 -14.46 17.54
C SER A 18 -32.49 -14.61 18.48
N SER A 19 -31.53 -15.51 18.21
CA SER A 19 -30.32 -15.62 19.05
C SER A 19 -29.28 -14.56 18.66
N SER A 20 -29.49 -13.37 19.20
CA SER A 20 -28.79 -12.11 18.96
C SER A 20 -27.37 -12.02 19.58
N MET A 21 -26.55 -13.06 19.46
CA MET A 21 -25.21 -13.09 20.09
C MET A 21 -24.16 -13.86 19.29
N ALA A 22 -22.94 -13.31 19.31
CA ALA A 22 -21.71 -14.05 19.05
C ALA A 22 -21.58 -15.19 20.05
N LYS A 23 -21.20 -16.38 19.59
CA LYS A 23 -21.13 -17.59 20.46
C LYS A 23 -19.69 -17.90 20.81
N SER A 24 -19.44 -18.27 22.06
CA SER A 24 -18.17 -18.92 22.42
C SER A 24 -18.07 -20.26 21.70
N THR A 25 -16.86 -20.61 21.26
CA THR A 25 -16.51 -21.93 20.76
C THR A 25 -16.76 -23.05 21.79
N SER A 26 -16.70 -22.75 23.10
CA SER A 26 -17.06 -23.70 24.16
C SER A 26 -18.59 -23.93 24.29
N ASP A 27 -19.43 -22.99 23.85
CA ASP A 27 -20.90 -23.07 24.01
C ASP A 27 -21.61 -23.85 22.88
N ILE A 28 -20.89 -24.20 21.81
CA ILE A 28 -21.45 -24.82 20.58
C ILE A 28 -21.27 -26.35 20.52
N VAL A 29 -20.95 -26.97 21.66
CA VAL A 29 -20.82 -28.43 21.79
C VAL A 29 -22.08 -29.09 22.32
N VAL A 30 -22.32 -30.33 21.91
CA VAL A 30 -23.43 -31.19 22.33
C VAL A 30 -22.91 -32.55 22.79
N PRO A 31 -23.68 -33.33 23.57
CA PRO A 31 -23.34 -34.71 23.86
C PRO A 31 -23.12 -35.52 22.57
N VAL A 32 -22.09 -36.38 22.56
CA VAL A 32 -21.75 -37.19 21.37
C VAL A 32 -22.93 -38.10 21.01
N HIS A 33 -23.39 -38.00 19.75
CA HIS A 33 -24.49 -38.84 19.27
C HIS A 33 -24.12 -40.33 19.35
N SER A 34 -25.08 -41.19 19.69
CA SER A 34 -24.82 -42.63 19.95
C SER A 34 -24.11 -43.34 18.79
N ALA A 35 -24.53 -43.06 17.55
CA ALA A 35 -23.92 -43.58 16.32
C ALA A 35 -22.50 -43.03 16.02
N HIS A 36 -22.05 -42.00 16.75
CA HIS A 36 -20.78 -41.28 16.56
C HIS A 36 -19.79 -41.48 17.73
N ARG A 37 -20.09 -42.38 18.68
CA ARG A 37 -19.18 -42.70 19.79
C ARG A 37 -17.85 -43.27 19.30
N LEU A 38 -16.79 -42.98 20.04
CA LEU A 38 -15.41 -43.42 19.77
C LEU A 38 -14.95 -44.39 20.87
N ASP A 39 -13.92 -45.19 20.59
CA ASP A 39 -13.20 -45.94 21.64
C ASP A 39 -12.33 -44.96 22.45
N GLU A 40 -12.88 -44.48 23.56
CA GLU A 40 -12.23 -43.48 24.42
C GLU A 40 -10.92 -43.99 25.04
N GLY A 41 -10.82 -45.29 25.33
CA GLY A 41 -9.62 -45.88 25.92
C GLY A 41 -8.46 -45.96 24.91
N ARG A 42 -8.73 -46.38 23.67
CA ARG A 42 -7.73 -46.36 22.59
C ARG A 42 -7.34 -44.94 22.22
N LEU A 43 -8.31 -44.03 22.14
CA LEU A 43 -8.04 -42.62 21.86
C LEU A 43 -7.13 -42.02 22.93
N LEU A 44 -7.47 -42.17 24.21
CA LEU A 44 -6.66 -41.66 25.32
C LEU A 44 -5.21 -42.18 25.29
N SER A 45 -5.06 -43.49 25.07
CA SER A 45 -3.74 -44.14 24.94
C SER A 45 -2.92 -43.57 23.78
N TYR A 46 -3.56 -43.29 22.64
CA TYR A 46 -2.91 -42.66 21.49
C TYR A 46 -2.50 -41.21 21.76
N LEU A 47 -3.37 -40.42 22.43
CA LEU A 47 -3.08 -39.02 22.76
C LEU A 47 -1.91 -38.92 23.75
N GLN A 48 -1.84 -39.80 24.75
CA GLN A 48 -0.71 -39.88 25.70
C GLN A 48 0.64 -40.10 25.00
N ALA A 49 0.66 -40.95 23.97
CA ALA A 49 1.89 -41.26 23.23
C ALA A 49 2.31 -40.16 22.23
N ASN A 50 1.36 -39.37 21.72
CA ASN A 50 1.60 -38.49 20.56
C ASN A 50 1.42 -36.98 20.83
N VAL A 51 0.75 -36.56 21.90
CA VAL A 51 0.55 -35.14 22.23
C VAL A 51 1.53 -34.72 23.32
N LYS A 52 2.48 -33.84 22.96
CA LYS A 52 3.48 -33.31 23.91
C LYS A 52 2.80 -32.61 25.10
N GLY A 53 3.13 -33.06 26.32
CA GLY A 53 2.53 -32.58 27.57
C GLY A 53 1.48 -33.52 28.16
N PHE A 54 1.01 -34.51 27.40
CA PHE A 54 0.00 -35.49 27.82
C PHE A 54 0.65 -36.70 28.53
N LEU A 55 1.49 -36.46 29.55
CA LEU A 55 2.43 -37.46 30.09
C LEU A 55 1.85 -38.41 31.15
N HIS A 56 0.63 -38.17 31.65
CA HIS A 56 0.00 -38.96 32.70
C HIS A 56 -1.46 -39.28 32.36
N PRO A 57 -2.08 -40.30 32.98
CA PRO A 57 -3.53 -40.47 32.96
C PRO A 57 -4.20 -39.21 33.54
N PRO A 58 -5.09 -38.52 32.80
CA PRO A 58 -5.76 -37.34 33.30
C PRO A 58 -6.80 -37.73 34.36
N ALA A 59 -7.09 -36.83 35.30
CA ALA A 59 -8.06 -37.11 36.37
C ALA A 59 -9.50 -37.28 35.82
N PHE A 60 -9.80 -36.64 34.69
CA PHE A 60 -10.94 -36.99 33.84
C PHE A 60 -10.61 -36.87 32.35
N PHE A 61 -11.37 -37.59 31.53
CA PHE A 61 -11.40 -37.49 30.08
C PHE A 61 -12.86 -37.37 29.63
N GLN A 62 -13.21 -36.39 28.81
CA GLN A 62 -14.56 -36.19 28.28
C GLN A 62 -14.54 -35.80 26.81
N LEU A 63 -15.51 -36.33 26.06
CA LEU A 63 -15.77 -35.98 24.66
C LEU A 63 -17.13 -35.31 24.51
N PHE A 64 -17.14 -34.19 23.79
CA PHE A 64 -18.35 -33.57 23.26
C PHE A 64 -18.24 -33.48 21.73
N GLN A 65 -19.36 -33.43 21.02
CA GLN A 65 -19.38 -33.25 19.57
C GLN A 65 -19.72 -31.80 19.24
N PHE A 66 -19.06 -31.19 18.26
CA PHE A 66 -19.46 -29.86 17.80
C PHE A 66 -20.76 -29.95 17.00
N GLY A 67 -21.71 -29.05 17.27
CA GLY A 67 -22.97 -28.97 16.53
C GLY A 67 -22.81 -28.45 15.09
N HIS A 68 -21.71 -27.77 14.80
CA HIS A 68 -21.41 -27.12 13.51
C HIS A 68 -20.26 -27.82 12.76
N GLY A 69 -20.15 -27.64 11.44
CA GLY A 69 -19.06 -28.23 10.63
C GLY A 69 -19.21 -29.74 10.33
N GLN A 70 -20.39 -30.21 9.93
CA GLN A 70 -20.73 -31.63 9.80
C GLN A 70 -20.08 -32.40 8.61
N SER A 71 -19.16 -31.80 7.84
CA SER A 71 -18.47 -32.51 6.74
C SER A 71 -17.49 -33.56 7.28
N ASN A 72 -16.56 -33.13 8.15
CA ASN A 72 -15.66 -34.01 8.90
C ASN A 72 -16.06 -33.98 10.38
N PRO A 73 -16.56 -35.08 10.97
CA PRO A 73 -16.99 -35.12 12.37
C PRO A 73 -15.91 -34.56 13.31
N THR A 74 -16.29 -33.51 14.05
CA THR A 74 -15.39 -32.72 14.90
C THR A 74 -15.86 -32.78 16.36
N TYR A 75 -14.91 -32.99 17.28
CA TYR A 75 -15.15 -33.27 18.70
C TYR A 75 -14.28 -32.37 19.57
N LEU A 76 -14.83 -31.93 20.70
CA LEU A 76 -14.09 -31.30 21.80
C LEU A 76 -13.61 -32.39 22.76
N VAL A 77 -12.30 -32.48 22.96
CA VAL A 77 -11.64 -33.33 23.96
C VAL A 77 -11.31 -32.44 25.16
N GLN A 78 -11.88 -32.75 26.33
CA GLN A 78 -11.54 -32.09 27.58
C GLN A 78 -10.81 -33.06 28.52
N VAL A 79 -9.69 -32.62 29.09
CA VAL A 79 -8.87 -33.42 30.00
C VAL A 79 -8.34 -32.58 31.14
N GLU A 80 -8.31 -33.16 32.35
CA GLU A 80 -7.63 -32.52 33.48
C GLU A 80 -6.17 -32.94 33.56
N LEU A 81 -5.27 -31.98 33.36
CA LEU A 81 -3.83 -32.14 33.50
C LEU A 81 -3.32 -31.13 34.54
N HIS A 82 -2.62 -31.62 35.56
CA HIS A 82 -2.04 -30.82 36.64
C HIS A 82 -3.01 -29.85 37.34
N GLY A 83 -4.27 -30.27 37.55
CA GLY A 83 -5.30 -29.43 38.19
C GLY A 83 -5.90 -28.35 37.27
N THR A 84 -5.66 -28.44 35.96
CA THR A 84 -6.21 -27.51 34.96
C THR A 84 -6.93 -28.27 33.85
N VAL A 85 -8.10 -27.77 33.41
CA VAL A 85 -8.83 -28.35 32.27
C VAL A 85 -8.22 -27.85 30.98
N GLN A 86 -7.56 -28.75 30.25
CA GLN A 86 -7.02 -28.52 28.92
C GLN A 86 -8.04 -28.96 27.86
N ARG A 87 -8.06 -28.25 26.72
CA ARG A 87 -9.04 -28.46 25.64
C ARG A 87 -8.34 -28.67 24.30
N TYR A 88 -8.77 -29.68 23.57
CA TYR A 88 -8.27 -30.01 22.22
C TYR A 88 -9.44 -30.28 21.29
N VAL A 89 -9.24 -30.11 19.99
CA VAL A 89 -10.23 -30.46 18.96
C VAL A 89 -9.74 -31.66 18.18
N LEU A 90 -10.54 -32.72 18.12
CA LEU A 90 -10.32 -33.88 17.27
C LEU A 90 -11.21 -33.79 16.04
N ARG A 91 -10.62 -33.90 14.84
CA ARG A 91 -11.35 -33.91 13.57
C ARG A 91 -11.00 -35.18 12.80
N LYS A 92 -12.02 -35.96 12.45
CA LYS A 92 -11.88 -37.30 11.85
C LYS A 92 -12.65 -37.41 10.55
N LYS A 93 -12.31 -38.41 9.73
CA LYS A 93 -13.12 -38.73 8.55
C LYS A 93 -14.51 -39.26 8.95
N PRO A 94 -15.53 -39.11 8.12
CA PRO A 94 -16.79 -39.83 8.27
C PRO A 94 -16.60 -41.37 8.28
N PRO A 95 -17.57 -42.13 8.79
CA PRO A 95 -17.62 -43.58 8.57
C PRO A 95 -18.15 -43.92 7.17
N GLY A 96 -17.84 -45.12 6.67
CA GLY A 96 -18.43 -45.68 5.44
C GLY A 96 -17.55 -45.60 4.19
N HIS A 97 -18.09 -46.00 3.04
CA HIS A 97 -17.40 -45.95 1.74
C HIS A 97 -17.30 -44.52 1.22
N ILE A 98 -16.20 -43.85 1.56
CA ILE A 98 -15.87 -42.50 1.09
C ILE A 98 -15.27 -42.57 -0.32
N LEU A 99 -15.69 -41.64 -1.19
CA LEU A 99 -15.12 -41.45 -2.53
C LEU A 99 -13.64 -41.04 -2.44
N GLN A 100 -12.79 -41.57 -3.33
CA GLN A 100 -11.36 -41.28 -3.36
C GLN A 100 -11.10 -39.76 -3.26
N SER A 101 -10.19 -39.32 -2.40
CA SER A 101 -9.87 -37.91 -2.10
C SER A 101 -10.98 -37.00 -1.54
N ALA A 102 -12.13 -37.52 -1.14
CA ALA A 102 -13.06 -36.82 -0.23
C ALA A 102 -12.66 -37.01 1.24
N HIS A 103 -13.01 -36.05 2.11
CA HIS A 103 -12.69 -36.08 3.55
C HIS A 103 -11.22 -36.34 3.86
N ALA A 104 -10.32 -35.72 3.10
CA ALA A 104 -8.87 -35.89 3.26
C ALA A 104 -8.36 -35.09 4.47
N VAL A 105 -8.68 -35.53 5.70
CA VAL A 105 -8.21 -34.89 6.94
C VAL A 105 -6.67 -34.85 7.04
N GLU A 106 -5.95 -35.71 6.30
CA GLU A 106 -4.50 -35.63 6.13
C GLU A 106 -4.07 -34.36 5.37
N ARG A 107 -4.86 -33.92 4.37
CA ARG A 107 -4.63 -32.66 3.63
C ARG A 107 -4.95 -31.43 4.47
N GLU A 108 -5.97 -31.50 5.34
CA GLU A 108 -6.27 -30.45 6.32
C GLU A 108 -5.12 -30.32 7.33
N TYR A 109 -4.68 -31.44 7.92
CA TYR A 109 -3.52 -31.46 8.80
C TYR A 109 -2.25 -30.90 8.14
N LEU A 110 -2.00 -31.27 6.88
CA LEU A 110 -0.85 -30.79 6.12
C LEU A 110 -0.85 -29.26 5.95
N ILE A 111 -1.97 -28.65 5.54
CA ILE A 111 -2.03 -27.19 5.36
C ILE A 111 -2.00 -26.45 6.69
N LEU A 112 -2.70 -26.94 7.73
CA LEU A 112 -2.64 -26.37 9.07
C LEU A 112 -1.21 -26.43 9.66
N SER A 113 -0.51 -27.55 9.47
CA SER A 113 0.89 -27.72 9.91
C SER A 113 1.86 -26.80 9.16
N ALA A 114 1.65 -26.60 7.86
CA ALA A 114 2.48 -25.74 7.02
C ALA A 114 2.26 -24.24 7.30
N LEU A 115 1.02 -23.83 7.59
CA LEU A 115 0.66 -22.45 7.93
C LEU A 115 1.01 -22.06 9.38
N GLY A 116 0.82 -22.99 10.32
CA GLY A 116 0.93 -22.75 11.75
C GLY A 116 2.36 -22.72 12.31
N GLU A 117 2.49 -22.86 13.63
CA GLU A 117 3.78 -22.91 14.35
C GLU A 117 4.70 -21.70 14.09
N GLY A 118 4.14 -20.53 13.80
CA GLY A 118 4.90 -19.30 13.52
C GLY A 118 5.54 -19.24 12.13
N LYS A 119 5.25 -20.20 11.24
CA LYS A 119 5.78 -20.25 9.87
C LYS A 119 5.15 -19.17 8.97
N THR A 120 3.90 -18.77 9.23
CA THR A 120 3.19 -17.73 8.48
C THR A 120 2.43 -16.78 9.40
N ASN A 121 1.92 -15.67 8.84
CA ASN A 121 1.01 -14.75 9.54
C ASN A 121 -0.47 -15.20 9.48
N VAL A 122 -0.78 -16.39 8.94
CA VAL A 122 -2.16 -16.87 8.85
C VAL A 122 -2.59 -17.42 10.22
N PRO A 123 -3.66 -16.89 10.85
CA PRO A 123 -4.14 -17.42 12.12
C PRO A 123 -4.80 -18.79 11.89
N VAL A 124 -4.13 -19.85 12.30
CA VAL A 124 -4.64 -21.24 12.28
C VAL A 124 -4.39 -21.91 13.62
N PRO A 125 -5.27 -22.82 14.08
CA PRO A 125 -5.05 -23.59 15.29
C PRO A 125 -3.79 -24.46 15.16
N ARG A 126 -2.99 -24.57 16.22
CA ARG A 126 -1.85 -25.48 16.24
C ARG A 126 -2.33 -26.93 16.10
N VAL A 127 -1.77 -27.68 15.16
CA VAL A 127 -1.97 -29.14 15.09
C VAL A 127 -0.95 -29.89 15.95
N TYR A 128 -1.39 -30.99 16.59
CA TYR A 128 -0.57 -31.76 17.52
C TYR A 128 -0.11 -33.11 16.94
N CYS A 129 -1.03 -33.87 16.33
CA CYS A 129 -0.74 -35.19 15.77
C CYS A 129 -1.76 -35.59 14.69
N LEU A 130 -1.34 -36.44 13.76
CA LEU A 130 -2.17 -37.09 12.74
C LEU A 130 -2.09 -38.61 12.92
N CYS A 131 -3.25 -39.25 13.09
CA CYS A 131 -3.40 -40.70 13.13
C CYS A 131 -3.98 -41.21 11.80
N THR A 132 -3.18 -41.94 11.04
CA THR A 132 -3.63 -42.66 9.83
C THR A 132 -4.06 -44.10 10.13
N ASP A 133 -3.74 -44.62 11.32
CA ASP A 133 -4.16 -45.95 11.77
C ASP A 133 -5.65 -45.94 12.16
N SER A 134 -6.47 -46.58 11.31
CA SER A 134 -7.91 -46.71 11.54
C SER A 134 -8.25 -47.68 12.66
N THR A 135 -7.31 -48.48 13.19
CA THR A 135 -7.59 -49.39 14.31
C THR A 135 -7.74 -48.69 15.66
N VAL A 136 -7.33 -47.41 15.76
CA VAL A 136 -7.41 -46.62 17.00
C VAL A 136 -8.86 -46.21 17.32
N ILE A 137 -9.55 -45.51 16.41
CA ILE A 137 -10.96 -45.08 16.58
C ILE A 137 -11.88 -45.42 15.39
N GLY A 138 -11.49 -46.40 14.57
CA GLY A 138 -12.25 -46.85 13.39
C GLY A 138 -12.01 -46.04 12.10
N THR A 139 -11.27 -44.93 12.15
CA THR A 139 -11.03 -44.06 10.99
C THR A 139 -9.87 -43.07 11.24
N PRO A 140 -9.19 -42.53 10.21
CA PRO A 140 -8.14 -41.52 10.38
C PRO A 140 -8.65 -40.21 10.99
N PHE A 141 -7.81 -39.57 11.81
CA PHE A 141 -8.11 -38.33 12.51
C PHE A 141 -6.86 -37.51 12.79
N TYR A 142 -7.02 -36.21 13.03
CA TYR A 142 -5.99 -35.39 13.63
C TYR A 142 -6.52 -34.65 14.86
N VAL A 143 -5.58 -34.18 15.69
CA VAL A 143 -5.87 -33.36 16.87
C VAL A 143 -5.21 -32.00 16.73
N MET A 144 -5.94 -30.96 17.09
CA MET A 144 -5.50 -29.56 17.07
C MET A 144 -5.93 -28.82 18.33
N GLU A 145 -5.44 -27.59 18.45
CA GLU A 145 -5.75 -26.64 19.51
C GLU A 145 -7.22 -26.23 19.51
N HIS A 146 -7.81 -26.17 20.71
CA HIS A 146 -9.09 -25.52 20.92
C HIS A 146 -8.88 -24.02 21.15
N LEU A 147 -9.13 -23.22 20.11
CA LEU A 147 -9.11 -21.77 20.20
C LEU A 147 -10.40 -21.28 20.85
N GLU A 148 -10.30 -20.72 22.06
CA GLU A 148 -11.43 -20.07 22.74
C GLU A 148 -11.72 -18.70 22.10
N GLY A 149 -12.91 -18.51 21.52
CA GLY A 149 -13.22 -17.29 20.77
C GLY A 149 -14.68 -17.14 20.36
N ARG A 150 -14.96 -16.02 19.68
CA ARG A 150 -16.28 -15.62 19.16
C ARG A 150 -16.49 -16.14 17.73
N LEU A 151 -17.64 -16.76 17.48
CA LEU A 151 -18.10 -17.15 16.14
C LEU A 151 -19.31 -16.29 15.70
N PHE A 152 -19.27 -15.82 14.45
CA PHE A 152 -20.32 -15.00 13.84
C PHE A 152 -20.97 -15.71 12.65
N VAL A 153 -22.21 -16.17 12.82
CA VAL A 153 -22.90 -17.01 11.82
C VAL A 153 -23.79 -16.20 10.86
N ASN A 154 -24.11 -14.95 11.21
CA ASN A 154 -24.89 -14.05 10.37
C ASN A 154 -24.00 -12.92 9.81
N PRO A 155 -23.86 -12.78 8.47
CA PRO A 155 -23.04 -11.73 7.88
C PRO A 155 -23.52 -10.31 8.22
N THR A 156 -24.81 -10.08 8.53
CA THR A 156 -25.27 -8.72 8.89
C THR A 156 -24.83 -8.24 10.27
N LEU A 157 -24.25 -9.12 11.11
CA LEU A 157 -23.73 -8.80 12.45
C LEU A 157 -24.70 -7.93 13.29
N PRO A 158 -25.99 -8.28 13.41
CA PRO A 158 -27.03 -7.35 13.87
C PRO A 158 -26.76 -6.81 15.28
N ASP A 159 -26.13 -7.61 16.15
CA ASP A 159 -25.97 -7.35 17.58
C ASP A 159 -24.59 -6.79 17.94
N VAL A 160 -23.79 -6.43 16.93
CA VAL A 160 -22.47 -5.81 17.05
C VAL A 160 -22.59 -4.32 16.74
N ASP A 161 -21.87 -3.46 17.46
CA ASP A 161 -21.83 -2.01 17.19
C ASP A 161 -21.31 -1.71 15.77
N PRO A 162 -21.82 -0.71 15.03
CA PRO A 162 -21.34 -0.37 13.68
C PRO A 162 -19.82 -0.21 13.53
N LYS A 163 -19.11 0.32 14.53
CA LYS A 163 -17.64 0.44 14.48
C LYS A 163 -16.96 -0.92 14.60
N GLU A 164 -17.51 -1.79 15.45
CA GLU A 164 -17.02 -3.16 15.62
C GLU A 164 -17.33 -4.02 14.38
N ARG A 165 -18.51 -3.86 13.74
CA ARG A 165 -18.82 -4.48 12.44
C ARG A 165 -17.75 -4.13 11.41
N ARG A 166 -17.38 -2.85 11.30
CA ARG A 166 -16.33 -2.39 10.38
C ARG A 166 -14.98 -3.04 10.68
N ALA A 167 -14.59 -3.10 11.95
CA ALA A 167 -13.35 -3.73 12.39
C ALA A 167 -13.31 -5.24 12.09
N ILE A 168 -14.41 -5.96 12.30
CA ILE A 168 -14.56 -7.40 11.98
C ILE A 168 -14.38 -7.65 10.48
N TYR A 169 -15.02 -6.85 9.62
CA TYR A 169 -14.85 -6.97 8.17
C TYR A 169 -13.42 -6.61 7.72
N VAL A 170 -12.81 -5.55 8.24
CA VAL A 170 -11.40 -5.22 7.96
C VAL A 170 -10.45 -6.34 8.39
N ALA A 171 -10.68 -6.96 9.55
CA ALA A 171 -9.90 -8.10 10.01
C ALA A 171 -10.08 -9.34 9.10
N MET A 172 -11.30 -9.61 8.63
CA MET A 172 -11.58 -10.68 7.66
C MET A 172 -10.84 -10.45 6.33
N ALA A 173 -10.87 -9.24 5.78
CA ALA A 173 -10.14 -8.87 4.56
C ALA A 173 -8.62 -9.08 4.71
N ARG A 174 -8.05 -8.65 5.86
CA ARG A 174 -6.62 -8.80 6.18
C ARG A 174 -6.19 -10.26 6.35
N VAL A 175 -7.05 -11.11 6.91
CA VAL A 175 -6.75 -12.55 7.02
C VAL A 175 -6.81 -13.24 5.67
N LEU A 176 -7.79 -12.91 4.82
CA LEU A 176 -7.81 -13.43 3.45
C LEU A 176 -6.57 -13.00 2.68
N ALA A 177 -6.16 -11.74 2.84
CA ALA A 177 -4.93 -11.23 2.29
C ALA A 177 -3.68 -11.96 2.82
N ALA A 178 -3.65 -12.29 4.12
CA ALA A 178 -2.57 -13.07 4.72
C ALA A 178 -2.47 -14.48 4.12
N ILE A 179 -3.60 -15.18 3.91
CA ILE A 179 -3.64 -16.49 3.22
C ILE A 179 -3.09 -16.36 1.80
N HIS A 180 -3.51 -15.32 1.08
CA HIS A 180 -3.11 -15.13 -0.31
C HIS A 180 -1.66 -14.66 -0.48
N SER A 181 -1.04 -14.11 0.56
CA SER A 181 0.36 -13.66 0.57
C SER A 181 1.37 -14.76 0.93
N VAL A 182 0.92 -16.01 1.15
CA VAL A 182 1.80 -17.13 1.52
C VAL A 182 2.56 -17.65 0.30
N ASP A 183 3.90 -17.68 0.40
CA ASP A 183 4.76 -18.44 -0.50
C ASP A 183 4.58 -19.94 -0.22
N VAL A 184 3.79 -20.60 -1.08
CA VAL A 184 3.45 -22.01 -0.97
C VAL A 184 4.64 -22.94 -1.20
N ASP A 185 5.64 -22.51 -1.96
CA ASP A 185 6.82 -23.31 -2.24
C ASP A 185 7.76 -23.27 -1.02
N ALA A 186 7.91 -22.11 -0.38
CA ALA A 186 8.68 -21.92 0.85
C ALA A 186 8.14 -22.71 2.07
N ILE A 187 6.82 -22.89 2.18
CA ILE A 187 6.19 -23.68 3.27
C ILE A 187 5.94 -25.16 2.90
N GLY A 188 6.51 -25.65 1.79
CA GLY A 188 6.41 -27.06 1.38
C GLY A 188 5.06 -27.48 0.79
N LEU A 189 4.17 -26.53 0.50
CA LEU A 189 2.88 -26.75 -0.17
C LEU A 189 2.96 -26.64 -1.70
N GLY A 190 4.15 -26.57 -2.31
CA GLY A 190 4.31 -26.38 -3.76
C GLY A 190 3.60 -27.42 -4.64
N GLN A 191 3.39 -28.64 -4.13
CA GLN A 191 2.65 -29.73 -4.80
C GLN A 191 1.23 -29.94 -4.24
N TYR A 192 0.71 -29.02 -3.42
CA TYR A 192 -0.58 -29.16 -2.74
C TYR A 192 -1.80 -29.14 -3.68
N GLY A 193 -1.65 -28.59 -4.89
CA GLY A 193 -2.68 -28.53 -5.93
C GLY A 193 -2.10 -28.12 -7.28
N ARG A 194 -2.94 -28.07 -8.33
CA ARG A 194 -2.52 -27.65 -9.67
C ARG A 194 -2.65 -26.14 -9.82
N LYS A 195 -1.54 -25.46 -10.11
CA LYS A 195 -1.42 -23.99 -10.10
C LYS A 195 -2.19 -23.30 -11.24
N GLU A 196 -2.18 -23.84 -12.45
CA GLU A 196 -2.65 -23.21 -13.70
C GLU A 196 -4.10 -23.58 -14.04
N ASN A 197 -4.82 -22.77 -14.83
CA ASN A 197 -6.18 -23.05 -15.33
C ASN A 197 -7.19 -23.39 -14.20
N TYR A 198 -7.13 -22.67 -13.08
CA TYR A 198 -7.97 -22.96 -11.92
C TYR A 198 -9.45 -22.69 -12.23
N CYS A 199 -9.77 -21.48 -12.72
CA CYS A 199 -11.14 -21.09 -13.07
C CYS A 199 -11.70 -22.03 -14.13
N LYS A 200 -10.93 -22.33 -15.18
CA LYS A 200 -11.32 -23.31 -16.22
C LYS A 200 -11.70 -24.68 -15.64
N ARG A 201 -10.90 -25.21 -14.71
CA ARG A 201 -11.22 -26.50 -14.04
C ARG A 201 -12.46 -26.41 -13.16
N GLN A 202 -12.68 -25.29 -12.45
CA GLN A 202 -13.88 -25.11 -11.64
C GLN A 202 -15.12 -25.09 -12.54
N ILE A 203 -15.09 -24.36 -13.65
CA ILE A 203 -16.20 -24.30 -14.61
C ILE A 203 -16.60 -25.69 -15.08
N GLU A 204 -15.67 -26.46 -15.64
CA GLU A 204 -15.99 -27.81 -16.15
C GLU A 204 -16.43 -28.79 -15.05
N ARG A 205 -15.82 -28.73 -13.86
CA ARG A 205 -16.20 -29.58 -12.72
C ARG A 205 -17.64 -29.31 -12.27
N TRP A 206 -17.99 -28.04 -12.07
CA TRP A 206 -19.32 -27.67 -11.57
C TRP A 206 -20.38 -27.75 -12.65
N ALA A 207 -20.05 -27.52 -13.93
CA ALA A 207 -20.97 -27.76 -15.04
C ALA A 207 -21.34 -29.25 -15.15
N ALA A 208 -20.35 -30.15 -15.14
CA ALA A 208 -20.60 -31.59 -15.12
C ALA A 208 -21.42 -32.03 -13.89
N GLN A 209 -21.18 -31.43 -12.72
CA GLN A 209 -21.97 -31.71 -11.51
C GLN A 209 -23.41 -31.17 -11.59
N TYR A 210 -23.62 -30.00 -12.20
CA TYR A 210 -24.95 -29.45 -12.45
C TYR A 210 -25.73 -30.36 -13.41
N HIS A 211 -25.16 -30.74 -14.56
CA HIS A 211 -25.80 -31.64 -15.51
C HIS A 211 -26.17 -33.00 -14.90
N LEU A 212 -25.33 -33.56 -14.02
CA LEU A 212 -25.68 -34.77 -13.25
C LEU A 212 -26.86 -34.58 -12.30
N SER A 213 -27.08 -33.35 -11.83
CA SER A 213 -28.14 -32.97 -10.89
C SER A 213 -29.46 -32.61 -11.57
N THR A 214 -29.45 -32.42 -12.90
CA THR A 214 -30.61 -32.02 -13.71
C THR A 214 -31.05 -33.06 -14.73
N GLY A 215 -32.20 -32.84 -15.36
CA GLY A 215 -32.78 -33.68 -16.41
C GLY A 215 -33.95 -34.54 -15.92
N GLU A 216 -34.34 -35.52 -16.74
CA GLU A 216 -35.51 -36.36 -16.50
C GLU A 216 -35.50 -37.02 -15.11
N GLY A 217 -36.60 -36.87 -14.36
CA GLY A 217 -36.74 -37.34 -12.99
C GLY A 217 -35.98 -36.52 -11.93
N LYS A 218 -35.48 -35.33 -12.26
CA LYS A 218 -34.71 -34.43 -11.37
C LYS A 218 -35.20 -32.98 -11.49
N LEU A 219 -34.33 -32.01 -11.19
CA LEU A 219 -34.57 -30.60 -11.52
C LEU A 219 -34.43 -30.39 -13.04
N ASP A 220 -35.35 -29.64 -13.66
CA ASP A 220 -35.20 -29.25 -15.05
C ASP A 220 -33.94 -28.37 -15.25
N PRO A 221 -33.21 -28.49 -16.39
CA PRO A 221 -32.11 -27.60 -16.69
C PRO A 221 -32.57 -26.15 -16.82
N ASP A 222 -32.05 -25.27 -15.96
CA ASP A 222 -32.36 -23.83 -15.96
C ASP A 222 -31.68 -23.16 -17.17
N PRO A 223 -32.44 -22.50 -18.07
CA PRO A 223 -31.88 -21.73 -19.16
C PRO A 223 -30.83 -20.71 -18.70
N ASN A 224 -31.02 -20.10 -17.52
CA ASN A 224 -30.07 -19.11 -16.99
C ASN A 224 -28.72 -19.76 -16.67
N MET A 225 -28.74 -20.97 -16.10
CA MET A 225 -27.53 -21.72 -15.76
C MET A 225 -26.82 -22.22 -17.02
N MET A 226 -27.55 -22.63 -18.05
CA MET A 226 -26.99 -23.06 -19.33
C MET A 226 -26.28 -21.90 -20.05
N GLU A 227 -26.89 -20.72 -20.10
CA GLU A 227 -26.29 -19.52 -20.67
C GLU A 227 -25.06 -19.07 -19.87
N LEU A 228 -25.15 -19.09 -18.53
CA LEU A 228 -24.04 -18.76 -17.63
C LEU A 228 -22.83 -19.70 -17.79
N ILE A 229 -23.05 -21.00 -17.98
CA ILE A 229 -21.97 -21.97 -18.27
C ILE A 229 -21.23 -21.58 -19.55
N GLN A 230 -21.97 -21.21 -20.61
CA GLN A 230 -21.36 -20.81 -21.87
C GLN A 230 -20.57 -19.51 -21.73
N TRP A 231 -21.16 -18.49 -21.10
CA TRP A 231 -20.50 -17.21 -20.85
C TRP A 231 -19.21 -17.38 -20.03
N LEU A 232 -19.23 -18.20 -18.98
CA LEU A 232 -18.05 -18.47 -18.14
C LEU A 232 -16.93 -19.18 -18.92
N ARG A 233 -17.26 -20.07 -19.88
CA ARG A 233 -16.26 -20.71 -20.74
C ARG A 233 -15.59 -19.73 -21.71
N GLU A 234 -16.33 -18.74 -22.19
CA GLU A 234 -15.88 -17.75 -23.17
C GLU A 234 -15.09 -16.59 -22.53
N ASN A 235 -15.38 -16.26 -21.27
CA ASN A 235 -14.87 -15.06 -20.58
C ASN A 235 -13.82 -15.36 -19.49
N ILE A 236 -13.12 -16.50 -19.56
CA ILE A 236 -12.08 -16.87 -18.58
C ILE A 236 -10.97 -15.80 -18.59
N PRO A 237 -10.65 -15.17 -17.43
CA PRO A 237 -9.60 -14.16 -17.34
C PRO A 237 -8.26 -14.69 -17.79
N SER A 238 -7.55 -13.90 -18.62
CA SER A 238 -6.29 -14.31 -19.26
C SER A 238 -5.23 -14.81 -18.26
N GLU A 239 -5.20 -14.27 -17.05
CA GLU A 239 -4.27 -14.62 -15.99
C GLU A 239 -4.50 -16.01 -15.39
N ASP A 240 -5.65 -16.66 -15.60
CA ASP A 240 -5.87 -18.04 -15.14
C ASP A 240 -4.95 -19.04 -15.87
N GLY A 241 -4.52 -18.71 -17.08
CA GLY A 241 -3.67 -19.58 -17.92
C GLY A 241 -2.16 -19.47 -17.66
N TYR A 242 -1.68 -18.41 -16.98
CA TYR A 242 -0.25 -18.12 -16.85
C TYR A 242 0.28 -18.33 -15.42
N PRO A 243 1.31 -19.18 -15.21
CA PRO A 243 1.94 -19.32 -13.90
C PRO A 243 2.52 -17.99 -13.39
N GLY A 244 2.23 -17.64 -12.14
CA GLY A 244 2.94 -16.59 -11.39
C GLY A 244 2.25 -15.22 -11.29
N SER A 245 1.08 -15.00 -11.91
CA SER A 245 0.39 -13.69 -11.82
C SER A 245 -0.55 -13.56 -10.60
N ARG A 246 -1.33 -14.60 -10.28
CA ARG A 246 -2.33 -14.60 -9.18
C ARG A 246 -2.53 -15.99 -8.52
N THR A 247 -1.47 -16.79 -8.48
CA THR A 247 -1.56 -18.21 -8.10
C THR A 247 -0.95 -18.50 -6.74
N GLY A 248 -1.75 -19.06 -5.83
CA GLY A 248 -1.29 -19.49 -4.51
C GLY A 248 -2.36 -20.30 -3.78
N ILE A 249 -2.39 -20.23 -2.45
CA ILE A 249 -3.42 -20.90 -1.64
C ILE A 249 -4.80 -20.33 -1.97
N VAL A 250 -5.74 -21.22 -2.28
CA VAL A 250 -7.18 -20.97 -2.32
C VAL A 250 -7.79 -21.82 -1.20
N HIS A 251 -8.37 -21.19 -0.20
CA HIS A 251 -9.13 -21.79 0.89
C HIS A 251 -10.37 -22.51 0.36
N GLY A 252 -11.08 -21.90 -0.60
CA GLY A 252 -12.23 -22.49 -1.29
C GLY A 252 -13.57 -22.39 -0.54
N ASP A 253 -13.57 -22.06 0.76
CA ASP A 253 -14.77 -21.74 1.56
C ASP A 253 -14.51 -20.63 2.59
N PHE A 254 -13.87 -19.53 2.17
CA PHE A 254 -13.50 -18.45 3.09
C PHE A 254 -14.68 -17.50 3.34
N ARG A 255 -15.30 -17.62 4.52
CA ARG A 255 -16.48 -16.84 4.94
C ARG A 255 -16.49 -16.62 6.46
N LEU A 256 -17.29 -15.66 6.91
CA LEU A 256 -17.27 -15.13 8.28
C LEU A 256 -17.47 -16.19 9.38
N ASP A 257 -18.33 -17.17 9.14
CA ASP A 257 -18.64 -18.28 10.06
C ASP A 257 -17.52 -19.34 10.15
N ASN A 258 -16.56 -19.32 9.22
CA ASN A 258 -15.33 -20.12 9.28
C ASN A 258 -14.17 -19.37 9.98
N LEU A 259 -14.43 -18.23 10.65
CA LEU A 259 -13.45 -17.44 11.39
C LEU A 259 -13.76 -17.38 12.88
N ILE A 260 -12.80 -17.82 13.71
CA ILE A 260 -12.82 -17.60 15.16
C ILE A 260 -12.18 -16.23 15.43
N PHE A 261 -12.93 -15.33 16.07
CA PHE A 261 -12.43 -14.05 16.58
C PHE A 261 -12.02 -14.19 18.04
N HIS A 262 -11.12 -13.33 18.51
CA HIS A 262 -10.73 -13.27 19.91
C HIS A 262 -11.96 -13.02 20.83
N PRO A 263 -12.00 -13.56 22.06
CA PRO A 263 -13.12 -13.37 22.98
C PRO A 263 -13.51 -11.90 23.21
N THR A 264 -12.53 -11.00 23.21
CA THR A 264 -12.71 -9.57 23.55
C THR A 264 -12.21 -8.60 22.49
N GLU A 265 -11.53 -9.05 21.42
CA GLU A 265 -10.93 -8.18 20.40
C GLU A 265 -11.49 -8.49 19.01
N ASN A 266 -11.57 -7.48 18.14
CA ASN A 266 -11.96 -7.63 16.73
C ASN A 266 -10.80 -8.13 15.87
N ARG A 267 -10.09 -9.16 16.37
CA ARG A 267 -8.96 -9.87 15.76
C ARG A 267 -9.37 -11.32 15.51
N VAL A 268 -9.10 -11.83 14.31
CA VAL A 268 -9.22 -13.26 14.00
C VAL A 268 -8.06 -14.02 14.66
N ILE A 269 -8.37 -15.14 15.30
CA ILE A 269 -7.41 -16.05 15.95
C ILE A 269 -7.35 -17.43 15.31
N GLY A 270 -8.34 -17.81 14.49
CA GLY A 270 -8.30 -19.06 13.72
C GLY A 270 -9.18 -19.04 12.46
N VAL A 271 -8.63 -19.56 11.37
CA VAL A 271 -9.35 -19.89 10.12
C VAL A 271 -9.65 -21.39 10.10
N LEU A 272 -10.91 -21.74 9.88
CA LEU A 272 -11.45 -23.10 9.92
C LEU A 272 -11.86 -23.61 8.54
N ASP A 273 -12.10 -24.92 8.46
CA ASP A 273 -12.69 -25.65 7.31
C ASP A 273 -11.86 -25.65 6.02
N TRP A 274 -10.58 -25.98 6.16
CA TRP A 274 -9.61 -26.13 5.06
C TRP A 274 -9.87 -27.31 4.10
N GLU A 275 -11.00 -28.03 4.18
CA GLU A 275 -11.27 -29.24 3.38
C GLU A 275 -11.19 -28.98 1.87
N LEU A 276 -11.71 -27.84 1.42
CA LEU A 276 -11.78 -27.48 0.00
C LEU A 276 -10.50 -26.85 -0.54
N SER A 277 -9.49 -26.69 0.32
CA SER A 277 -8.31 -25.89 0.00
C SER A 277 -7.37 -26.57 -0.99
N THR A 278 -6.77 -25.74 -1.85
CA THR A 278 -5.95 -26.18 -2.98
C THR A 278 -5.05 -25.02 -3.47
N LEU A 279 -4.30 -25.25 -4.54
CA LEU A 279 -3.62 -24.19 -5.26
C LEU A 279 -4.45 -23.72 -6.46
N GLY A 280 -4.45 -22.42 -6.72
CA GLY A 280 -5.24 -21.85 -7.81
C GLY A 280 -5.29 -20.32 -7.83
N ASN A 281 -6.29 -19.79 -8.54
CA ASN A 281 -6.49 -18.35 -8.70
C ASN A 281 -7.22 -17.74 -7.49
N GLN A 282 -6.47 -16.99 -6.69
CA GLN A 282 -6.85 -16.43 -5.40
C GLN A 282 -8.01 -15.43 -5.47
N MET A 283 -8.24 -14.79 -6.61
CA MET A 283 -9.36 -13.86 -6.78
C MET A 283 -10.73 -14.57 -6.67
N SER A 284 -10.77 -15.89 -6.89
CA SER A 284 -11.97 -16.70 -6.70
C SER A 284 -12.45 -16.73 -5.24
N ASP A 285 -11.52 -16.72 -4.27
CA ASP A 285 -11.87 -16.68 -2.84
C ASP A 285 -12.29 -15.26 -2.41
N ALA A 286 -11.62 -14.23 -2.92
CA ALA A 286 -12.03 -12.84 -2.68
C ALA A 286 -13.46 -12.58 -3.18
N ALA A 287 -13.78 -13.08 -4.38
CA ALA A 287 -15.13 -12.99 -4.93
C ALA A 287 -16.14 -13.86 -4.18
N TYR A 288 -15.77 -15.10 -3.78
CA TYR A 288 -16.65 -15.97 -2.97
C TYR A 288 -16.98 -15.32 -1.62
N ASN A 289 -15.98 -14.75 -0.95
CA ASN A 289 -16.15 -14.04 0.31
C ASN A 289 -17.02 -12.77 0.16
N CYS A 290 -17.01 -12.14 -1.01
CA CYS A 290 -17.85 -10.98 -1.34
C CYS A 290 -19.25 -11.31 -1.87
N VAL A 291 -19.63 -12.58 -2.01
CA VAL A 291 -20.97 -13.01 -2.45
C VAL A 291 -22.13 -12.34 -1.66
N PRO A 292 -22.03 -12.07 -0.34
CA PRO A 292 -23.09 -11.38 0.40
C PRO A 292 -23.40 -9.96 -0.11
N TYR A 293 -22.48 -9.27 -0.78
CA TYR A 293 -22.72 -7.95 -1.41
C TYR A 293 -23.62 -8.01 -2.65
N VAL A 294 -23.90 -9.22 -3.16
CA VAL A 294 -24.68 -9.44 -4.39
C VAL A 294 -26.06 -10.03 -4.10
N ILE A 295 -26.21 -10.68 -2.94
CA ILE A 295 -27.45 -11.30 -2.52
C ILE A 295 -28.21 -10.32 -1.64
N ASN A 296 -29.41 -9.93 -2.07
CA ASN A 296 -30.34 -9.17 -1.25
C ASN A 296 -31.21 -10.14 -0.43
N ASN A 297 -31.12 -10.09 0.90
CA ASN A 297 -31.92 -10.91 1.82
C ASN A 297 -33.44 -10.72 1.65
N ASN A 298 -33.90 -9.58 1.13
CA ASN A 298 -35.32 -9.31 0.88
C ASN A 298 -35.84 -10.00 -0.39
N GLN A 299 -34.95 -10.48 -1.27
CA GLN A 299 -35.29 -11.15 -2.53
C GLN A 299 -34.90 -12.64 -2.55
N SER A 300 -34.02 -13.07 -1.63
CA SER A 300 -33.54 -14.45 -1.54
C SER A 300 -34.62 -15.42 -1.02
N PRO A 301 -34.74 -16.66 -1.57
CA PRO A 301 -35.60 -17.70 -1.02
C PRO A 301 -35.26 -18.15 0.42
N ALA A 302 -34.07 -17.79 0.91
CA ALA A 302 -33.64 -18.00 2.29
C ALA A 302 -32.79 -16.83 2.81
N LYS A 303 -32.98 -16.44 4.07
CA LYS A 303 -32.22 -15.36 4.73
C LYS A 303 -30.84 -15.83 5.22
N GLY A 304 -29.91 -14.89 5.39
CA GLY A 304 -28.59 -15.13 5.98
C GLY A 304 -27.47 -15.45 4.98
N PHE A 305 -27.78 -15.44 3.67
CA PHE A 305 -26.80 -15.60 2.60
C PHE A 305 -26.30 -14.27 2.02
N GLY A 306 -26.98 -13.18 2.33
CA GLY A 306 -26.72 -11.85 1.78
C GLY A 306 -26.77 -10.75 2.81
N PHE A 307 -26.71 -9.52 2.32
CA PHE A 307 -27.01 -8.32 3.11
C PHE A 307 -28.44 -7.86 2.90
N ASP A 308 -28.88 -6.99 3.79
CA ASP A 308 -30.13 -6.25 3.64
C ASP A 308 -29.89 -5.04 2.72
N GLU A 309 -30.96 -4.54 2.07
CA GLU A 309 -30.93 -3.27 1.33
C GLU A 309 -31.84 -2.26 2.04
N PRO A 310 -31.34 -1.07 2.47
CA PRO A 310 -29.94 -0.62 2.38
C PRO A 310 -28.98 -1.43 3.28
N LEU A 311 -27.68 -1.41 2.92
CA LEU A 311 -26.63 -2.14 3.64
C LEU A 311 -26.60 -1.77 5.14
N THR A 312 -26.49 -2.79 5.99
CA THR A 312 -26.44 -2.64 7.45
C THR A 312 -25.29 -1.71 7.87
N GLU A 313 -25.60 -0.69 8.68
CA GLU A 313 -24.63 0.34 9.09
C GLU A 313 -23.35 -0.26 9.68
N GLY A 314 -22.19 0.26 9.29
CA GLY A 314 -20.89 -0.21 9.78
C GLY A 314 -20.28 -1.37 8.99
N ILE A 315 -21.05 -2.09 8.18
CA ILE A 315 -20.45 -3.00 7.18
C ILE A 315 -19.80 -2.12 6.09
N PRO A 316 -18.52 -2.33 5.72
CA PRO A 316 -17.91 -1.59 4.62
C PRO A 316 -18.68 -1.83 3.32
N THR A 317 -18.67 -0.86 2.41
CA THR A 317 -19.11 -1.11 1.03
C THR A 317 -18.24 -2.18 0.36
N LEU A 318 -18.77 -2.85 -0.67
CA LEU A 318 -18.01 -3.80 -1.50
C LEU A 318 -16.66 -3.21 -1.93
N GLN A 319 -16.66 -1.95 -2.35
CA GLN A 319 -15.47 -1.29 -2.86
C GLN A 319 -14.46 -0.94 -1.75
N GLU A 320 -14.91 -0.57 -0.55
CA GLU A 320 -14.02 -0.40 0.62
C GLU A 320 -13.41 -1.73 1.09
N TYR A 321 -14.23 -2.77 1.19
CA TYR A 321 -13.78 -4.11 1.59
C TYR A 321 -12.73 -4.66 0.63
N LEU A 322 -13.00 -4.54 -0.68
CA LEU A 322 -12.08 -4.98 -1.71
C LEU A 322 -10.82 -4.10 -1.78
N ALA A 323 -10.92 -2.80 -1.48
CA ALA A 323 -9.76 -1.92 -1.42
C ALA A 323 -8.82 -2.29 -0.26
N GLU A 324 -9.37 -2.62 0.92
CA GLU A 324 -8.59 -3.14 2.06
C GLU A 324 -7.87 -4.45 1.68
N TYR A 325 -8.57 -5.40 1.05
CA TYR A 325 -7.99 -6.65 0.57
C TYR A 325 -6.91 -6.44 -0.50
N CYS A 326 -7.16 -5.60 -1.52
CA CYS A 326 -6.20 -5.29 -2.58
C CYS A 326 -4.97 -4.56 -2.04
N SER A 327 -5.16 -3.65 -1.08
CA SER A 327 -4.07 -2.96 -0.38
C SER A 327 -3.21 -3.94 0.41
N ALA A 328 -3.83 -4.84 1.19
CA ALA A 328 -3.14 -5.80 2.04
C ALA A 328 -2.42 -6.93 1.26
N THR A 329 -2.91 -7.31 0.07
CA THR A 329 -2.26 -8.30 -0.81
C THR A 329 -1.30 -7.70 -1.83
N GLY A 330 -1.42 -6.41 -2.12
CA GLY A 330 -0.73 -5.75 -3.24
C GLY A 330 -1.24 -6.16 -4.63
N VAL A 331 -2.39 -6.87 -4.74
CA VAL A 331 -2.93 -7.22 -6.07
C VAL A 331 -3.61 -6.02 -6.75
N PRO A 332 -3.52 -5.89 -8.09
CA PRO A 332 -4.21 -4.83 -8.81
C PRO A 332 -5.73 -4.86 -8.62
N TRP A 333 -6.34 -3.68 -8.60
CA TRP A 333 -7.79 -3.50 -8.54
C TRP A 333 -8.49 -4.28 -9.68
N PRO A 334 -9.41 -5.21 -9.38
CA PRO A 334 -9.86 -6.22 -10.37
C PRO A 334 -11.04 -5.76 -11.23
N ALA A 335 -11.25 -4.46 -11.46
CA ALA A 335 -12.45 -3.89 -12.09
C ALA A 335 -12.95 -4.65 -13.33
N ASP A 336 -12.07 -4.90 -14.30
CA ASP A 336 -12.40 -5.54 -15.58
C ASP A 336 -12.73 -7.05 -15.47
N THR A 337 -12.37 -7.68 -14.35
CA THR A 337 -12.48 -9.15 -14.14
C THR A 337 -13.41 -9.53 -12.99
N TRP A 338 -13.84 -8.57 -12.17
CA TRP A 338 -14.60 -8.82 -10.95
C TRP A 338 -15.92 -9.52 -11.23
N ASN A 339 -16.69 -9.06 -12.23
CA ASN A 339 -17.96 -9.68 -12.61
C ASN A 339 -17.79 -11.18 -12.94
N PHE A 340 -16.67 -11.58 -13.57
CA PHE A 340 -16.38 -13.00 -13.85
C PHE A 340 -16.19 -13.81 -12.56
N TYR A 341 -15.33 -13.37 -11.64
CA TYR A 341 -15.03 -14.13 -10.42
C TYR A 341 -16.26 -14.24 -9.50
N THR A 342 -17.08 -13.20 -9.45
CA THR A 342 -18.34 -13.19 -8.70
C THR A 342 -19.39 -14.11 -9.34
N ALA A 343 -19.53 -14.08 -10.67
CA ALA A 343 -20.38 -15.00 -11.42
C ALA A 343 -19.95 -16.46 -11.24
N LEU A 344 -18.65 -16.76 -11.27
CA LEU A 344 -18.08 -18.09 -11.03
C LEU A 344 -18.44 -18.62 -9.62
N SER A 345 -18.43 -17.74 -8.61
CA SER A 345 -18.79 -18.09 -7.23
C SER A 345 -20.28 -18.41 -7.09
N LEU A 346 -21.15 -17.61 -7.70
CA LEU A 346 -22.60 -17.84 -7.72
C LEU A 346 -22.98 -19.08 -8.54
N PHE A 347 -22.33 -19.28 -9.69
CA PHE A 347 -22.44 -20.50 -10.52
C PHE A 347 -22.10 -21.76 -9.72
N ARG A 348 -20.97 -21.75 -9.00
CA ARG A 348 -20.59 -22.84 -8.10
C ARG A 348 -21.68 -23.10 -7.05
N SER A 349 -22.21 -22.06 -6.41
CA SER A 349 -23.34 -22.18 -5.47
C SER A 349 -24.57 -22.82 -6.12
N ALA A 350 -25.00 -22.35 -7.30
CA ALA A 350 -26.13 -22.94 -8.03
C ALA A 350 -25.95 -24.47 -8.27
N ALA A 351 -24.76 -24.88 -8.71
CA ALA A 351 -24.42 -26.29 -8.94
C ALA A 351 -24.41 -27.14 -7.65
N ILE A 352 -23.95 -26.56 -6.52
CA ILE A 352 -23.98 -27.20 -5.20
C ILE A 352 -25.43 -27.44 -4.77
N TYR A 353 -26.26 -26.40 -4.81
CA TYR A 353 -27.65 -26.45 -4.35
C TYR A 353 -28.53 -27.39 -5.20
N ALA A 354 -28.34 -27.41 -6.53
CA ALA A 354 -28.99 -28.40 -7.40
C ALA A 354 -28.62 -29.84 -6.99
N GLY A 355 -27.35 -30.08 -6.64
CA GLY A 355 -26.90 -31.37 -6.12
C GLY A 355 -27.49 -31.73 -4.76
N VAL A 356 -27.71 -30.76 -3.85
CA VAL A 356 -28.39 -31.04 -2.57
C VAL A 356 -29.87 -31.34 -2.79
N TYR A 357 -30.53 -30.62 -3.70
CA TYR A 357 -31.92 -30.90 -4.07
C TYR A 357 -32.08 -32.32 -4.62
N LEU A 358 -31.19 -32.79 -5.51
CA LEU A 358 -31.18 -34.18 -5.97
C LEU A 358 -31.02 -35.18 -4.81
N ARG A 359 -30.14 -34.90 -3.83
CA ARG A 359 -30.02 -35.77 -2.64
C ARG A 359 -31.27 -35.81 -1.78
N MET A 360 -32.05 -34.71 -1.74
CA MET A 360 -33.33 -34.68 -1.03
C MET A 360 -34.35 -35.58 -1.71
N LEU A 361 -34.48 -35.50 -3.05
CA LEU A 361 -35.33 -36.41 -3.84
C LEU A 361 -34.94 -37.88 -3.67
N GLN A 362 -33.66 -38.16 -3.38
CA GLN A 362 -33.13 -39.50 -3.10
C GLN A 362 -33.22 -39.92 -1.62
N GLY A 363 -33.82 -39.12 -0.74
CA GLY A 363 -33.91 -39.40 0.70
C GLY A 363 -32.59 -39.29 1.50
N ASN A 364 -31.52 -38.83 0.86
CA ASN A 364 -30.14 -38.85 1.38
C ASN A 364 -29.59 -37.42 1.66
N ALA A 365 -30.45 -36.44 1.92
CA ALA A 365 -30.04 -35.08 2.27
C ALA A 365 -29.83 -34.92 3.79
N SER A 366 -28.66 -34.43 4.17
CA SER A 366 -28.25 -34.18 5.57
C SER A 366 -29.04 -33.08 6.31
N GLY A 367 -29.98 -32.40 5.63
CA GLY A 367 -30.74 -31.27 6.17
C GLY A 367 -32.26 -31.45 6.29
N GLY A 368 -32.81 -32.65 6.00
CA GLY A 368 -34.25 -32.89 6.09
C GLY A 368 -35.11 -31.88 5.30
N GLN A 369 -36.26 -31.46 5.85
CA GLN A 369 -37.27 -30.66 5.17
C GLN A 369 -36.77 -29.37 4.50
N ARG A 370 -35.78 -28.63 5.04
CA ARG A 370 -35.37 -27.37 4.36
C ARG A 370 -34.59 -27.61 3.07
N ALA A 371 -34.17 -28.85 2.79
CA ALA A 371 -33.59 -29.20 1.49
C ALA A 371 -34.60 -29.07 0.33
N GLU A 372 -35.90 -28.92 0.63
CA GLU A 372 -36.94 -28.45 -0.32
C GLU A 372 -36.63 -27.05 -0.89
N VAL A 373 -36.01 -26.16 -0.11
CA VAL A 373 -35.63 -24.81 -0.56
C VAL A 373 -34.39 -24.85 -1.47
N ALA A 374 -33.65 -25.97 -1.51
CA ALA A 374 -32.40 -26.06 -2.27
C ALA A 374 -32.60 -25.85 -3.78
N GLY A 375 -33.67 -26.41 -4.37
CA GLY A 375 -33.98 -26.19 -5.78
C GLY A 375 -34.26 -24.71 -6.09
N LYS A 376 -34.98 -24.01 -5.21
CA LYS A 376 -35.25 -22.57 -5.35
C LYS A 376 -33.98 -21.74 -5.23
N MET A 377 -33.07 -22.08 -4.31
CA MET A 377 -31.77 -21.43 -4.19
C MET A 377 -30.88 -21.65 -5.42
N ALA A 378 -30.90 -22.86 -6.01
CA ALA A 378 -30.14 -23.13 -7.23
C ALA A 378 -30.53 -22.22 -8.39
N LEU A 379 -31.85 -22.09 -8.65
CA LEU A 379 -32.40 -21.19 -9.66
C LEU A 379 -32.11 -19.72 -9.34
N PHE A 380 -32.24 -19.31 -8.07
CA PHE A 380 -31.93 -17.96 -7.62
C PHE A 380 -30.47 -17.57 -7.89
N PHE A 381 -29.50 -18.43 -7.55
CA PHE A 381 -28.09 -18.15 -7.79
C PHE A 381 -27.75 -18.06 -9.29
N ALA A 382 -28.31 -18.95 -10.12
CA ALA A 382 -28.12 -18.90 -11.56
C ALA A 382 -28.68 -17.59 -12.17
N ALA A 383 -29.89 -17.19 -11.76
CA ALA A 383 -30.52 -15.95 -12.21
C ALA A 383 -29.75 -14.67 -11.77
N VAL A 384 -29.26 -14.62 -10.52
CA VAL A 384 -28.45 -13.50 -10.02
C VAL A 384 -27.11 -13.42 -10.75
N ALA A 385 -26.42 -14.54 -10.95
CA ALA A 385 -25.16 -14.60 -11.68
C ALA A 385 -25.30 -14.14 -13.14
N LEU A 386 -26.33 -14.62 -13.83
CA LEU A 386 -26.57 -14.24 -15.22
C LEU A 386 -26.96 -12.76 -15.36
N ARG A 387 -27.74 -12.22 -14.42
CA ARG A 387 -28.05 -10.78 -14.36
C ARG A 387 -26.78 -9.95 -14.22
N LEU A 388 -25.88 -10.37 -13.32
CA LEU A 388 -24.62 -9.68 -13.03
C LEU A 388 -23.67 -9.62 -14.24
N VAL A 389 -23.57 -10.69 -15.05
CA VAL A 389 -22.72 -10.68 -16.25
C VAL A 389 -23.35 -9.96 -17.45
N LYS A 390 -24.67 -9.77 -17.45
CA LYS A 390 -25.41 -8.95 -18.44
C LYS A 390 -25.46 -7.47 -18.08
N GLN A 391 -25.12 -7.10 -16.84
CA GLN A 391 -25.03 -5.73 -16.37
C GLN A 391 -23.62 -5.15 -16.57
N GLY A 392 -23.49 -3.84 -16.43
CA GLY A 392 -22.18 -3.16 -16.46
C GLY A 392 -21.23 -3.61 -15.33
N PRO A 393 -19.98 -3.13 -15.34
CA PRO A 393 -19.01 -3.49 -14.31
C PRO A 393 -19.51 -3.06 -12.92
N MET A 394 -19.46 -3.99 -11.94
CA MET A 394 -19.85 -3.71 -10.56
C MET A 394 -18.89 -2.76 -9.83
N LEU A 395 -17.64 -2.71 -10.28
CA LEU A 395 -16.60 -1.86 -9.72
C LEU A 395 -16.37 -0.67 -10.65
N GLN A 396 -16.05 0.47 -10.04
CA GLN A 396 -15.47 1.60 -10.75
C GLN A 396 -14.08 1.20 -11.28
N SER A 397 -13.60 1.88 -12.33
CA SER A 397 -12.29 1.59 -12.94
C SER A 397 -11.10 1.82 -11.99
N LEU A 398 -11.30 2.56 -10.91
CA LEU A 398 -10.32 2.84 -9.86
C LEU A 398 -10.90 2.51 -8.47
N PRO A 399 -10.07 2.15 -7.48
CA PRO A 399 -10.52 1.91 -6.11
C PRO A 399 -10.96 3.21 -5.40
N PRO A 400 -11.85 3.16 -4.40
CA PRO A 400 -12.22 4.34 -3.62
C PRO A 400 -11.05 4.88 -2.81
N HIS A 401 -10.98 6.19 -2.66
CA HIS A 401 -10.06 6.85 -1.72
C HIS A 401 -10.49 6.55 -0.27
N SER A 402 -9.79 5.66 0.42
CA SER A 402 -10.03 5.33 1.83
C SER A 402 -9.12 6.14 2.76
N ALA A 403 -9.73 6.73 3.79
CA ALA A 403 -9.03 7.49 4.83
C ALA A 403 -8.34 6.57 5.87
N PRO A 404 -7.35 7.07 6.63
CA PRO A 404 -6.50 6.23 7.48
C PRO A 404 -6.83 6.38 8.98
N GLU A 405 -7.16 5.27 9.66
CA GLU A 405 -7.18 5.21 11.13
C GLU A 405 -6.33 4.07 11.71
N SER A 406 -5.53 4.47 12.70
CA SER A 406 -4.92 3.74 13.82
C SER A 406 -4.75 2.21 13.77
N SER A 407 -3.52 1.77 14.04
CA SER A 407 -3.28 0.55 14.82
C SER A 407 -2.06 0.69 15.75
N GLY A 408 -2.26 0.33 17.02
CA GLY A 408 -1.27 -0.35 17.85
C GLY A 408 -1.80 -1.78 18.10
N ALA A 409 -1.01 -2.76 18.53
CA ALA A 409 0.39 -2.72 18.96
C ALA A 409 1.18 -3.97 18.45
N GLU A 410 2.45 -4.05 18.83
CA GLU A 410 3.49 -5.01 18.41
C GLU A 410 3.27 -6.42 19.06
N SER A 411 4.02 -7.50 18.83
CA SER A 411 5.40 -7.76 18.36
C SER A 411 5.55 -9.29 18.02
N SER A 412 6.62 -9.90 17.49
CA SER A 412 7.88 -9.47 16.84
C SER A 412 8.54 -10.65 16.05
N HIS A 413 8.56 -10.60 14.71
CA HIS A 413 9.58 -11.26 13.87
C HIS A 413 9.71 -10.45 12.56
N HIS A 414 10.94 -10.24 12.08
CA HIS A 414 11.35 -9.20 11.11
C HIS A 414 10.44 -9.00 9.86
N LYS A 415 9.33 -8.29 10.04
CA LYS A 415 8.67 -7.56 8.96
C LYS A 415 9.59 -6.41 8.53
N SER A 416 9.90 -6.30 7.24
CA SER A 416 10.43 -5.03 6.73
C SER A 416 9.40 -3.93 6.99
N LEU A 417 9.84 -2.75 7.43
CA LEU A 417 9.02 -1.65 7.99
C LEU A 417 8.07 -0.96 6.97
N GLY A 418 7.67 -1.62 5.89
CA GLY A 418 6.97 -1.00 4.76
C GLY A 418 7.84 -0.06 3.91
N PHE A 419 9.09 0.20 4.33
CA PHE A 419 10.06 1.07 3.65
C PHE A 419 10.82 0.40 2.49
N SER A 420 10.39 -0.79 2.07
CA SER A 420 10.91 -1.46 0.87
C SER A 420 10.22 -0.88 -0.37
N PRO A 421 10.94 -0.60 -1.48
CA PRO A 421 10.32 -0.08 -2.69
C PRO A 421 9.29 -1.07 -3.25
N SER A 422 8.14 -0.57 -3.72
CA SER A 422 7.19 -1.37 -4.48
C SER A 422 7.84 -1.91 -5.77
N ALA A 423 7.32 -3.01 -6.34
CA ALA A 423 7.84 -3.54 -7.60
C ALA A 423 7.76 -2.52 -8.77
N ARG A 424 6.82 -1.55 -8.70
CA ARG A 424 6.72 -0.41 -9.61
C ARG A 424 7.90 0.55 -9.43
N VAL A 425 8.18 0.94 -8.18
CA VAL A 425 9.32 1.81 -7.85
C VAL A 425 10.64 1.13 -8.18
N GLN A 426 10.79 -0.16 -7.90
CA GLN A 426 12.01 -0.91 -8.19
C GLN A 426 12.37 -0.87 -9.69
N LYS A 427 11.39 -1.07 -10.59
CA LYS A 427 11.58 -0.89 -12.03
C LYS A 427 11.96 0.55 -12.42
N LEU A 428 11.41 1.57 -11.75
CA LEU A 428 11.82 2.96 -11.97
C LEU A 428 13.24 3.23 -11.46
N ARG A 429 13.64 2.67 -10.31
CA ARG A 429 14.99 2.77 -9.74
C ARG A 429 16.03 2.18 -10.68
N GLU A 430 15.80 0.99 -11.21
CA GLU A 430 16.71 0.30 -12.14
C GLU A 430 16.95 1.12 -13.40
N ARG A 431 15.87 1.63 -14.01
CA ARG A 431 15.95 2.49 -15.20
C ARG A 431 16.65 3.81 -14.91
N LEU A 432 16.36 4.42 -13.76
CA LEU A 432 16.99 5.67 -13.34
C LEU A 432 18.49 5.47 -13.06
N LEU A 433 18.89 4.40 -12.36
CA LEU A 433 20.30 4.04 -12.13
C LEU A 433 21.04 3.82 -13.45
N LEU A 434 20.44 3.09 -14.40
CA LEU A 434 21.04 2.88 -15.73
C LEU A 434 21.21 4.21 -16.48
N PHE A 435 20.23 5.11 -16.40
CA PHE A 435 20.33 6.46 -16.99
C PHE A 435 21.44 7.29 -16.31
N MET A 436 21.56 7.21 -14.98
CA MET A 436 22.62 7.92 -14.24
C MET A 436 24.02 7.47 -14.69
N GLU A 437 24.27 6.15 -14.75
CA GLU A 437 25.56 5.59 -15.18
C GLU A 437 25.87 5.86 -16.66
N LYS A 438 24.88 5.70 -17.55
CA LYS A 438 25.09 5.80 -19.00
C LYS A 438 25.10 7.25 -19.51
N HIS A 439 24.44 8.17 -18.82
CA HIS A 439 24.14 9.50 -19.35
C HIS A 439 24.42 10.67 -18.41
N ILE A 440 24.19 10.56 -17.09
CA ILE A 440 24.45 11.68 -16.17
C ILE A 440 25.93 11.75 -15.78
N TYR A 441 26.47 10.73 -15.09
CA TYR A 441 27.85 10.78 -14.59
C TYR A 441 28.90 11.04 -15.69
N PRO A 442 28.77 10.51 -16.92
CA PRO A 442 29.69 10.84 -18.01
C PRO A 442 29.62 12.31 -18.47
N SER A 443 28.47 12.97 -18.31
CA SER A 443 28.26 14.37 -18.68
C SER A 443 28.54 15.36 -17.54
N GLU A 444 28.73 14.92 -16.29
CA GLU A 444 28.96 15.82 -15.14
C GLU A 444 30.14 16.77 -15.36
N LYS A 445 31.22 16.30 -16.00
CA LYS A 445 32.38 17.12 -16.29
C LYS A 445 32.07 18.22 -17.32
N GLU A 446 31.47 17.86 -18.45
CA GLU A 446 31.06 18.80 -19.51
C GLU A 446 30.16 19.91 -18.95
N LEU A 447 29.15 19.51 -18.16
CA LEU A 447 28.20 20.43 -17.51
C LEU A 447 28.91 21.38 -16.51
N SER A 448 29.87 20.86 -15.75
CA SER A 448 30.63 21.65 -14.77
C SER A 448 31.64 22.59 -15.41
N ASP A 449 32.31 22.15 -16.49
CA ASP A 449 33.28 22.97 -17.24
C ASP A 449 32.59 24.22 -17.82
N LEU A 450 31.32 24.14 -18.24
CA LEU A 450 30.55 25.31 -18.67
C LEU A 450 30.22 26.28 -17.52
N MET A 451 29.91 25.77 -16.32
CA MET A 451 29.66 26.61 -15.12
C MET A 451 30.87 27.47 -14.76
N TYR A 452 32.09 26.96 -14.97
CA TYR A 452 33.33 27.71 -14.76
C TYR A 452 33.74 28.62 -15.93
N SER A 453 33.01 28.60 -17.06
CA SER A 453 33.28 29.49 -18.19
C SER A 453 32.90 30.93 -17.87
N SER A 454 33.76 31.91 -18.20
CA SER A 454 33.52 33.31 -17.81
C SER A 454 32.34 33.95 -18.54
N ASN A 455 32.11 33.56 -19.80
CA ASN A 455 31.18 34.23 -20.71
C ASN A 455 29.85 33.48 -20.88
N ASP A 456 29.88 32.14 -20.88
CA ASP A 456 28.75 31.31 -21.35
C ASP A 456 28.01 30.57 -20.22
N ARG A 457 28.49 30.65 -18.96
CA ARG A 457 27.91 29.93 -17.81
C ARG A 457 26.42 30.21 -17.54
N TRP A 458 25.91 31.38 -17.92
CA TRP A 458 24.48 31.75 -17.78
C TRP A 458 23.63 31.37 -19.01
N THR A 459 24.14 30.52 -19.91
CA THR A 459 23.42 30.03 -21.10
C THR A 459 22.81 28.64 -20.88
N ILE A 460 21.89 28.25 -21.75
CA ILE A 460 21.25 26.93 -21.70
C ILE A 460 22.20 25.89 -22.29
N HIS A 461 22.64 24.92 -21.49
CA HIS A 461 23.57 23.90 -21.98
C HIS A 461 22.89 22.95 -23.00
N PRO A 462 23.45 22.73 -24.21
CA PRO A 462 22.87 21.81 -25.19
C PRO A 462 22.74 20.35 -24.70
N THR A 463 23.72 19.86 -23.95
CA THR A 463 23.67 18.53 -23.32
C THR A 463 22.55 18.40 -22.28
N GLU A 464 22.22 19.45 -21.50
CA GLU A 464 21.05 19.45 -20.62
C GLU A 464 19.76 19.20 -21.42
N GLU A 465 19.52 19.98 -22.47
CA GLU A 465 18.29 19.85 -23.28
C GLU A 465 18.22 18.52 -24.05
N ARG A 466 19.37 17.98 -24.47
CA ARG A 466 19.47 16.62 -25.03
C ARG A 466 19.11 15.55 -23.98
N LEU A 467 19.62 15.67 -22.76
CA LEU A 467 19.34 14.73 -21.67
C LEU A 467 17.88 14.78 -21.23
N LYS A 468 17.27 15.97 -21.13
CA LYS A 468 15.83 16.12 -20.86
C LYS A 468 14.95 15.45 -21.92
N LYS A 469 15.27 15.64 -23.21
CA LYS A 469 14.55 14.97 -24.32
C LYS A 469 14.65 13.45 -24.22
N LEU A 470 15.82 12.93 -23.87
CA LEU A 470 16.02 11.49 -23.66
C LEU A 470 15.22 10.98 -22.45
N ALA A 471 15.30 11.66 -21.31
CA ALA A 471 14.55 11.33 -20.10
C ALA A 471 13.02 11.30 -20.34
N LYS A 472 12.49 12.27 -21.11
CA LYS A 472 11.10 12.27 -21.58
C LYS A 472 10.77 11.06 -22.44
N SER A 473 11.62 10.72 -23.42
CA SER A 473 11.39 9.56 -24.30
C SER A 473 11.40 8.23 -23.54
N GLU A 474 12.14 8.15 -22.44
CA GLU A 474 12.13 7.02 -21.51
C GLU A 474 11.01 7.12 -20.45
N GLY A 475 10.18 8.16 -20.48
CA GLY A 475 9.11 8.38 -19.50
C GLY A 475 9.61 8.51 -18.07
N LEU A 476 10.84 9.03 -17.89
CA LEU A 476 11.48 9.41 -16.63
C LEU A 476 11.30 10.92 -16.40
N TRP A 477 10.06 11.40 -16.42
CA TRP A 477 9.75 12.83 -16.37
C TRP A 477 8.65 13.11 -15.35
N ASN A 478 8.71 14.26 -14.67
CA ASN A 478 7.76 14.67 -13.64
C ASN A 478 7.50 13.58 -12.57
N LEU A 479 8.53 12.81 -12.21
CA LEU A 479 8.44 11.65 -11.31
C LEU A 479 7.98 11.99 -9.88
N TRP A 480 7.98 13.28 -9.54
CA TRP A 480 7.62 13.83 -8.24
C TRP A 480 6.11 14.03 -8.04
N ILE A 481 5.30 14.03 -9.11
CA ILE A 481 3.86 14.34 -9.03
C ILE A 481 3.12 13.20 -8.31
N PRO A 482 2.44 13.47 -7.17
CA PRO A 482 1.68 12.44 -6.46
C PRO A 482 0.37 12.09 -7.18
N ALA A 483 -0.23 10.96 -6.83
CA ALA A 483 -1.39 10.42 -7.53
C ALA A 483 -2.62 11.36 -7.53
N ASP A 484 -2.86 12.11 -6.44
CA ASP A 484 -3.93 13.13 -6.36
C ASP A 484 -3.73 14.25 -7.39
N SER A 485 -2.50 14.71 -7.51
CA SER A 485 -2.08 15.85 -8.31
C SER A 485 -1.91 15.47 -9.79
N ALA A 486 -1.58 14.21 -10.06
CA ALA A 486 -1.57 13.65 -11.41
C ALA A 486 -2.99 13.59 -12.02
N ALA A 487 -4.01 13.31 -11.20
CA ALA A 487 -5.41 13.36 -11.65
C ALA A 487 -5.86 14.80 -11.97
N LEU A 488 -5.51 15.77 -11.11
CA LEU A 488 -5.77 17.20 -11.36
C LEU A 488 -5.05 17.69 -12.64
N ALA A 489 -3.78 17.32 -12.83
CA ALA A 489 -3.00 17.65 -14.02
C ALA A 489 -3.58 17.01 -15.30
N SER A 490 -4.14 15.79 -15.20
CA SER A 490 -4.78 15.10 -16.32
C SER A 490 -6.01 15.86 -16.83
N ASN A 491 -6.83 16.40 -15.93
CA ASN A 491 -8.01 17.19 -16.30
C ASN A 491 -7.60 18.47 -17.06
N LEU A 492 -6.62 19.23 -16.54
CA LEU A 492 -6.09 20.43 -17.19
C LEU A 492 -5.59 20.16 -18.62
N LEU A 493 -4.88 19.05 -18.82
CA LEU A 493 -4.29 18.69 -20.11
C LEU A 493 -5.30 18.10 -21.11
N SER A 494 -6.51 17.74 -20.65
CA SER A 494 -7.56 17.14 -21.48
C SER A 494 -8.45 18.15 -22.23
N GLU A 495 -8.43 19.43 -21.85
CA GLU A 495 -9.21 20.49 -22.52
C GLU A 495 -8.59 20.97 -23.85
N ASP A 496 -7.31 20.67 -24.10
CA ASP A 496 -6.62 21.03 -25.35
C ASP A 496 -6.88 19.98 -26.45
N GLU A 497 -7.77 20.27 -27.42
CA GLU A 497 -8.14 19.39 -28.54
C GLU A 497 -6.98 18.83 -29.38
N LYS A 498 -5.76 19.39 -29.24
CA LYS A 498 -4.56 18.96 -29.97
C LYS A 498 -3.66 17.98 -29.20
N VAL A 499 -3.88 17.75 -27.91
CA VAL A 499 -3.16 16.71 -27.13
C VAL A 499 -3.86 15.37 -27.34
N SER A 500 -3.83 14.90 -28.58
CA SER A 500 -4.55 13.71 -29.04
C SER A 500 -3.95 12.42 -28.48
N ARG A 501 -4.48 11.95 -27.33
CA ARG A 501 -4.61 10.54 -26.93
C ARG A 501 -3.47 9.59 -27.38
N SER A 502 -2.20 9.96 -27.20
CA SER A 502 -1.10 9.07 -27.55
C SER A 502 -0.92 8.02 -26.45
N LYS A 503 -0.74 6.76 -26.84
CA LYS A 503 -0.34 5.67 -25.93
C LYS A 503 1.17 5.62 -25.70
N ASP A 504 1.95 6.48 -26.37
CA ASP A 504 3.39 6.48 -26.27
C ASP A 504 3.89 7.16 -24.98
N ALA A 505 5.06 6.73 -24.50
CA ALA A 505 5.66 7.20 -23.25
C ALA A 505 5.99 8.71 -23.20
N ALA A 506 5.84 9.41 -24.32
CA ALA A 506 6.05 10.85 -24.47
C ALA A 506 4.98 11.73 -23.79
N ASP A 507 3.75 11.23 -23.59
CA ASP A 507 2.63 12.01 -23.01
C ASP A 507 2.59 12.06 -21.47
N ARG A 508 3.67 11.65 -20.78
CA ARG A 508 3.77 11.62 -19.31
C ARG A 508 4.00 12.98 -18.64
N LEU A 509 3.33 14.05 -19.10
CA LEU A 509 3.34 15.33 -18.38
C LEU A 509 2.75 15.22 -16.97
N VAL A 510 1.83 14.28 -16.73
CA VAL A 510 1.18 14.01 -15.44
C VAL A 510 2.05 13.20 -14.45
N GLY A 511 3.27 12.83 -14.83
CA GLY A 511 4.21 12.11 -13.96
C GLY A 511 3.87 10.63 -13.79
N ALA A 512 4.37 10.03 -12.70
CA ALA A 512 4.24 8.60 -12.41
C ALA A 512 3.21 8.27 -11.31
N GLY A 513 2.60 9.27 -10.66
CA GLY A 513 1.61 9.09 -9.59
C GLY A 513 2.18 8.28 -8.43
N LEU A 514 3.29 8.74 -7.86
CA LEU A 514 4.00 8.07 -6.76
C LEU A 514 3.56 8.62 -5.40
N SER A 515 3.63 7.81 -4.34
CA SER A 515 3.56 8.33 -2.98
C SER A 515 4.85 9.09 -2.59
N ASN A 516 4.86 9.84 -1.49
CA ASN A 516 6.06 10.50 -0.99
C ASN A 516 7.16 9.47 -0.64
N LEU A 517 6.77 8.34 -0.02
CA LEU A 517 7.67 7.22 0.27
C LEU A 517 8.22 6.58 -1.01
N GLU A 518 7.36 6.32 -2.01
CA GLU A 518 7.78 5.77 -3.29
C GLU A 518 8.76 6.70 -4.04
N TYR A 519 8.47 8.01 -4.07
CA TYR A 519 9.33 8.99 -4.72
C TYR A 519 10.62 9.28 -3.93
N ALA A 520 10.64 9.09 -2.61
CA ALA A 520 11.86 9.20 -1.81
C ALA A 520 12.97 8.28 -2.35
N HIS A 521 12.66 7.00 -2.64
CA HIS A 521 13.65 6.08 -3.22
C HIS A 521 14.21 6.53 -4.59
N LEU A 522 13.47 7.34 -5.35
CA LEU A 522 13.98 7.96 -6.58
C LEU A 522 14.80 9.21 -6.27
N CYS A 523 14.38 10.04 -5.31
CA CYS A 523 15.16 11.17 -4.82
C CYS A 523 16.55 10.77 -4.31
N GLU A 524 16.71 9.60 -3.70
CA GLU A 524 18.01 9.07 -3.28
C GLU A 524 18.95 8.88 -4.47
N ILE A 525 18.45 8.36 -5.59
CA ILE A 525 19.24 8.19 -6.83
C ILE A 525 19.53 9.56 -7.46
N LEU A 526 18.52 10.42 -7.56
CA LEU A 526 18.64 11.77 -8.11
C LEU A 526 19.64 12.64 -7.34
N GLY A 527 19.77 12.45 -6.02
CA GLY A 527 20.68 13.19 -5.17
C GLY A 527 22.17 12.87 -5.35
N ARG A 528 22.50 11.81 -6.09
CA ARG A 528 23.89 11.42 -6.37
C ARG A 528 24.61 12.34 -7.37
N SER A 529 23.91 13.33 -7.93
CA SER A 529 24.44 14.34 -8.85
C SER A 529 23.71 15.67 -8.65
N MET A 530 24.43 16.79 -8.71
CA MET A 530 23.83 18.13 -8.72
C MET A 530 22.93 18.37 -9.95
N TRP A 531 23.28 17.75 -11.08
CA TRP A 531 22.63 17.97 -12.37
C TRP A 531 21.37 17.11 -12.57
N ALA A 532 21.36 15.90 -12.01
CA ALA A 532 20.31 14.91 -12.27
C ALA A 532 18.88 15.42 -12.04
N PRO A 533 18.53 16.09 -10.91
CA PRO A 533 17.15 16.50 -10.67
C PRO A 533 16.55 17.38 -11.77
N GLN A 534 17.35 18.20 -12.47
CA GLN A 534 16.88 19.06 -13.56
C GLN A 534 16.62 18.28 -14.87
N MET A 535 17.34 17.18 -15.11
CA MET A 535 17.19 16.34 -16.31
C MET A 535 15.87 15.56 -16.34
N PHE A 536 15.27 15.32 -15.17
CA PHE A 536 14.00 14.59 -15.01
C PHE A 536 12.84 15.52 -14.57
N ASN A 537 13.03 16.85 -14.64
CA ASN A 537 12.10 17.90 -14.19
C ASN A 537 11.62 17.75 -12.74
N CYS A 538 12.56 17.37 -11.87
CA CYS A 538 12.34 17.04 -10.48
C CYS A 538 13.02 18.02 -9.50
N ASN A 539 13.72 19.06 -9.99
CA ASN A 539 14.49 19.97 -9.15
C ASN A 539 13.67 21.09 -8.48
N ALA A 540 14.23 21.63 -7.40
CA ALA A 540 13.74 22.86 -6.79
C ALA A 540 14.27 24.09 -7.56
N PRO A 541 13.59 25.25 -7.48
CA PRO A 541 12.33 25.49 -6.77
C PRO A 541 11.08 25.03 -7.56
N ASP A 542 11.25 24.64 -8.83
CA ASP A 542 10.15 24.42 -9.78
C ASP A 542 9.15 23.36 -9.35
N THR A 543 9.57 22.24 -8.75
CA THR A 543 8.63 21.24 -8.20
C THR A 543 7.71 21.83 -7.13
N GLY A 544 8.25 22.68 -6.24
CA GLY A 544 7.43 23.39 -5.25
C GLY A 544 6.53 24.47 -5.86
N ASN A 545 6.97 25.13 -6.94
CA ASN A 545 6.14 26.10 -7.65
C ASN A 545 5.00 25.43 -8.45
N MET A 546 5.28 24.30 -9.11
CA MET A 546 4.28 23.49 -9.81
C MET A 546 3.24 22.92 -8.83
N GLU A 547 3.65 22.41 -7.67
CA GLU A 547 2.74 21.94 -6.62
C GLU A 547 1.80 23.05 -6.11
N VAL A 548 2.33 24.28 -5.94
CA VAL A 548 1.52 25.45 -5.58
C VAL A 548 0.48 25.78 -6.66
N LEU A 549 0.87 25.76 -7.94
CA LEU A 549 -0.05 26.02 -9.04
C LEU A 549 -1.10 24.90 -9.20
N LEU A 550 -0.72 23.64 -8.99
CA LEU A 550 -1.64 22.48 -9.01
C LEU A 550 -2.72 22.58 -7.94
N ARG A 551 -2.35 22.95 -6.70
CA ARG A 551 -3.28 22.98 -5.55
C ARG A 551 -4.06 24.29 -5.39
N TYR A 552 -3.49 25.42 -5.82
CA TYR A 552 -4.00 26.76 -5.49
C TYR A 552 -4.14 27.70 -6.69
N GLY A 553 -3.65 27.31 -7.87
CA GLY A 553 -3.82 28.07 -9.10
C GLY A 553 -5.23 27.93 -9.65
N ASN A 554 -5.79 29.00 -10.20
CA ASN A 554 -7.00 28.92 -11.01
C ASN A 554 -6.68 28.36 -12.43
N PRO A 555 -7.69 27.95 -13.23
CA PRO A 555 -7.44 27.33 -14.55
C PRO A 555 -6.60 28.18 -15.51
N GLU A 556 -6.72 29.51 -15.45
CA GLU A 556 -5.94 30.39 -16.32
C GLU A 556 -4.48 30.48 -15.87
N GLN A 557 -4.23 30.62 -14.57
CA GLN A 557 -2.90 30.54 -13.98
C GLN A 557 -2.23 29.19 -14.27
N GLN A 558 -2.99 28.10 -14.25
CA GLN A 558 -2.51 26.76 -14.58
C GLN A 558 -2.17 26.60 -16.07
N ARG A 559 -3.02 27.10 -16.99
CA ARG A 559 -2.71 27.10 -18.43
C ARG A 559 -1.48 27.95 -18.75
N GLN A 560 -1.40 29.16 -18.19
CA GLN A 560 -0.31 30.11 -18.45
C GLN A 560 1.03 29.63 -17.89
N TRP A 561 1.06 29.09 -16.66
CA TRP A 561 2.31 28.86 -15.94
C TRP A 561 2.61 27.38 -15.66
N LEU A 562 1.63 26.61 -15.19
CA LEU A 562 1.85 25.22 -14.80
C LEU A 562 2.17 24.34 -16.01
N LYS A 563 1.41 24.46 -17.11
CA LYS A 563 1.65 23.64 -18.30
C LYS A 563 3.06 23.82 -18.89
N PRO A 564 3.58 25.04 -19.12
CA PRO A 564 4.96 25.21 -19.59
C PRO A 564 6.04 24.75 -18.61
N LEU A 565 5.78 24.77 -17.29
CA LEU A 565 6.66 24.20 -16.26
C LEU A 565 6.66 22.65 -16.29
N LEU A 566 5.48 22.02 -16.42
CA LEU A 566 5.35 20.55 -16.58
C LEU A 566 6.04 20.07 -17.87
N GLU A 567 5.97 20.86 -18.93
CA GLU A 567 6.71 20.63 -20.18
C GLU A 567 8.22 20.93 -20.05
N GLY A 568 8.66 21.63 -19.00
CA GLY A 568 10.03 22.08 -18.79
C GLY A 568 10.52 23.12 -19.80
N LYS A 569 9.62 23.85 -20.47
CA LYS A 569 9.94 24.92 -21.42
C LYS A 569 10.36 26.21 -20.74
N ILE A 570 9.76 26.50 -19.58
CA ILE A 570 10.10 27.63 -18.72
C ILE A 570 10.62 27.13 -17.38
N ARG A 571 11.23 28.03 -16.62
CA ARG A 571 11.64 27.85 -15.22
C ARG A 571 10.96 28.91 -14.35
N SER A 572 11.12 28.76 -13.05
CA SER A 572 10.50 29.63 -12.06
C SER A 572 11.37 29.87 -10.83
N GLY A 573 11.15 30.99 -10.15
CA GLY A 573 11.75 31.33 -8.87
C GLY A 573 10.71 31.42 -7.75
N PHE A 574 11.15 31.37 -6.49
CA PHE A 574 10.31 31.66 -5.32
C PHE A 574 10.95 32.77 -4.50
N ALA A 575 10.32 33.95 -4.52
CA ALA A 575 10.86 35.18 -3.97
C ALA A 575 10.21 35.48 -2.61
N MET A 576 10.71 34.79 -1.58
CA MET A 576 10.23 34.94 -0.19
C MET A 576 11.23 35.71 0.67
N THR A 577 12.49 35.26 0.74
CA THR A 577 13.53 35.80 1.62
C THR A 577 13.90 37.24 1.28
N GLU A 578 14.10 38.06 2.29
CA GLU A 578 14.49 39.49 2.21
C GLU A 578 15.85 39.69 2.91
N PRO A 579 16.70 40.62 2.42
CA PRO A 579 18.04 40.84 2.99
C PRO A 579 18.02 41.70 4.26
N ASN A 580 17.01 42.55 4.43
CA ASN A 580 16.96 43.54 5.51
C ASN A 580 16.25 43.02 6.79
N VAL A 581 15.62 41.84 6.73
CA VAL A 581 14.85 41.26 7.84
C VAL A 581 15.15 39.77 8.04
N ALA A 582 15.05 39.30 9.28
CA ALA A 582 15.27 37.91 9.67
C ALA A 582 14.14 37.01 9.14
N SER A 583 14.25 36.63 7.86
CA SER A 583 13.24 35.91 7.08
C SER A 583 13.01 34.44 7.49
N SER A 584 13.77 33.94 8.47
CA SER A 584 13.51 32.64 9.12
C SER A 584 12.19 32.67 9.90
N ASP A 585 11.79 33.83 10.41
CA ASP A 585 10.41 34.11 10.79
C ASP A 585 9.70 34.80 9.63
N ALA A 586 8.75 34.10 9.01
CA ALA A 586 8.00 34.57 7.86
C ALA A 586 7.06 35.77 8.17
N THR A 587 6.82 36.09 9.44
CA THR A 587 6.03 37.27 9.83
C THR A 587 6.79 38.58 9.62
N ASN A 588 8.13 38.53 9.64
CA ASN A 588 9.02 39.66 9.43
C ASN A 588 9.08 40.16 7.98
N ILE A 589 8.57 39.40 7.00
CA ILE A 589 8.52 39.79 5.57
C ILE A 589 7.85 41.16 5.41
N GLU A 590 8.52 42.12 4.75
CA GLU A 590 8.11 43.52 4.60
C GLU A 590 7.77 43.94 3.16
N CYS A 591 8.15 43.15 2.15
CA CYS A 591 7.79 43.41 0.74
C CYS A 591 6.30 43.71 0.61
N SER A 592 5.98 44.91 0.13
CA SER A 592 4.63 45.46 0.10
C SER A 592 3.92 45.03 -1.17
N ILE A 593 2.66 44.62 -1.04
CA ILE A 593 1.76 44.27 -2.15
C ILE A 593 0.45 45.04 -1.93
N VAL A 594 0.33 46.22 -2.56
CA VAL A 594 -0.83 47.11 -2.39
C VAL A 594 -1.78 46.95 -3.57
N ARG A 595 -3.08 46.81 -3.31
CA ARG A 595 -4.10 46.82 -4.36
C ARG A 595 -4.39 48.26 -4.78
N GLU A 596 -4.23 48.56 -6.07
CA GLU A 596 -4.63 49.81 -6.70
C GLU A 596 -5.62 49.51 -7.83
N ALA A 597 -6.91 49.72 -7.57
CA ALA A 597 -8.01 49.34 -8.46
C ALA A 597 -7.94 47.86 -8.90
N GLU A 598 -7.63 47.62 -10.18
CA GLU A 598 -7.57 46.31 -10.83
C GLU A 598 -6.15 45.72 -10.91
N GLU A 599 -5.17 46.35 -10.25
CA GLU A 599 -3.78 45.89 -10.16
C GLU A 599 -3.32 45.70 -8.70
N TYR A 600 -2.27 44.89 -8.54
CA TYR A 600 -1.38 44.95 -7.38
C TYR A 600 -0.08 45.64 -7.76
N VAL A 601 0.38 46.56 -6.89
CA VAL A 601 1.68 47.20 -6.95
C VAL A 601 2.60 46.55 -5.91
N ILE A 602 3.71 46.01 -6.39
CA ILE A 602 4.69 45.27 -5.59
C ILE A 602 5.95 46.13 -5.44
N ASN A 603 6.35 46.36 -4.18
CA ASN A 603 7.56 47.11 -3.83
C ASN A 603 8.36 46.35 -2.75
N GLY A 604 9.63 46.02 -3.03
CA GLY A 604 10.46 45.31 -2.07
C GLY A 604 11.80 44.82 -2.62
N HIS A 605 12.59 44.18 -1.75
CA HIS A 605 13.93 43.68 -2.05
C HIS A 605 14.03 42.22 -1.59
N LYS A 606 14.16 41.29 -2.54
CA LYS A 606 14.26 39.85 -2.30
C LYS A 606 15.67 39.35 -2.60
N TRP A 607 16.06 38.25 -1.98
CA TRP A 607 17.33 37.57 -2.26
C TRP A 607 17.22 36.06 -2.06
N TRP A 608 18.22 35.31 -2.48
CA TRP A 608 18.19 33.84 -2.54
C TRP A 608 17.03 33.28 -3.39
N THR A 609 16.61 34.03 -4.42
CA THR A 609 15.62 33.54 -5.39
C THR A 609 16.30 32.57 -6.34
N SER A 610 16.36 31.29 -5.96
CA SER A 610 16.96 30.21 -6.76
C SER A 610 16.28 30.06 -8.12
N GLY A 611 17.03 29.72 -9.17
CA GLY A 611 16.52 29.51 -10.53
C GLY A 611 16.23 30.80 -11.31
N ALA A 612 16.16 31.97 -10.65
CA ALA A 612 15.85 33.24 -11.32
C ALA A 612 17.01 33.84 -12.12
N MET A 613 18.21 33.23 -12.08
CA MET A 613 19.31 33.57 -12.98
C MET A 613 19.25 32.78 -14.30
N ASP A 614 18.45 31.71 -14.38
CA ASP A 614 18.30 30.89 -15.58
C ASP A 614 17.58 31.69 -16.67
N PRO A 615 18.09 31.76 -17.91
CA PRO A 615 17.47 32.53 -18.99
C PRO A 615 16.08 32.00 -19.42
N ARG A 616 15.70 30.80 -18.97
CA ARG A 616 14.35 30.22 -19.14
C ARG A 616 13.42 30.57 -17.99
N CYS A 617 13.88 31.20 -16.91
CA CYS A 617 13.01 31.67 -15.85
C CYS A 617 12.03 32.69 -16.42
N GLN A 618 10.74 32.45 -16.18
CA GLN A 618 9.68 33.37 -16.59
C GLN A 618 8.76 33.69 -15.41
N LEU A 619 8.46 32.73 -14.54
CA LEU A 619 7.60 32.95 -13.37
C LEU A 619 8.40 33.21 -12.09
N LEU A 620 8.04 34.26 -11.35
CA LEU A 620 8.32 34.38 -9.92
C LEU A 620 7.02 34.19 -9.12
N ILE A 621 7.04 33.31 -8.12
CA ILE A 621 6.02 33.32 -7.06
C ILE A 621 6.57 34.22 -5.94
N VAL A 622 5.97 35.39 -5.75
CA VAL A 622 6.43 36.42 -4.81
C VAL A 622 5.55 36.41 -3.56
N MET A 623 6.16 36.40 -2.38
CA MET A 623 5.45 36.53 -1.09
C MET A 623 5.68 37.92 -0.49
N GLY A 624 4.61 38.58 -0.05
CA GLY A 624 4.67 39.93 0.54
C GLY A 624 3.42 40.26 1.37
N LYS A 625 3.47 41.35 2.15
CA LYS A 625 2.38 41.84 2.99
C LYS A 625 1.34 42.57 2.13
N THR A 626 0.08 42.10 2.19
CA THR A 626 -1.09 42.79 1.61
C THR A 626 -1.90 43.56 2.65
N ASN A 627 -1.90 43.12 3.92
CA ASN A 627 -2.62 43.82 4.98
C ASN A 627 -1.85 43.75 6.32
N PRO A 628 -1.07 44.79 6.68
CA PRO A 628 -0.31 44.81 7.94
C PRO A 628 -1.18 44.92 9.20
N ASN A 629 -2.47 45.25 9.06
CA ASN A 629 -3.42 45.36 10.17
C ASN A 629 -4.22 44.07 10.41
N ALA A 630 -4.06 43.05 9.55
CA ALA A 630 -4.68 41.75 9.76
C ALA A 630 -3.99 40.96 10.89
N ALA A 631 -4.64 39.90 11.37
CA ALA A 631 -4.01 38.95 12.29
C ALA A 631 -2.69 38.41 11.71
N LEU A 632 -1.67 38.23 12.57
CA LEU A 632 -0.26 38.05 12.18
C LEU A 632 -0.01 37.06 11.01
N HIS A 633 -0.66 35.88 11.02
CA HIS A 633 -0.51 34.86 9.98
C HIS A 633 -1.44 35.04 8.76
N LYS A 634 -2.12 36.18 8.65
CA LYS A 634 -3.00 36.58 7.54
C LYS A 634 -2.58 37.91 6.89
N GLN A 635 -1.39 38.42 7.21
CA GLN A 635 -0.92 39.70 6.66
C GLN A 635 -0.32 39.55 5.26
N GLN A 636 0.16 38.35 4.91
CA GLN A 636 0.90 38.05 3.69
C GLN A 636 0.07 37.27 2.67
N SER A 637 0.35 37.53 1.39
CA SER A 637 -0.23 36.84 0.24
C SER A 637 0.88 36.34 -0.69
N MET A 638 0.52 35.53 -1.70
CA MET A 638 1.41 35.17 -2.81
C MET A 638 0.84 35.64 -4.15
N VAL A 639 1.70 36.18 -5.00
CA VAL A 639 1.35 36.72 -6.31
C VAL A 639 2.27 36.12 -7.38
N LEU A 640 1.71 35.76 -8.52
CA LEU A 640 2.44 35.32 -9.71
C LEU A 640 2.93 36.55 -10.48
N VAL A 641 4.22 36.59 -10.82
CA VAL A 641 4.83 37.73 -11.50
C VAL A 641 5.72 37.23 -12.63
N ASP A 642 5.56 37.78 -13.84
CA ASP A 642 6.52 37.51 -14.92
C ASP A 642 7.83 38.23 -14.57
N ILE A 643 8.97 37.55 -14.64
CA ILE A 643 10.28 38.14 -14.33
C ILE A 643 10.64 39.32 -15.26
N LYS A 644 9.96 39.46 -16.40
CA LYS A 644 10.09 40.57 -17.35
C LYS A 644 9.14 41.73 -17.10
N THR A 645 8.25 41.67 -16.09
CA THR A 645 7.37 42.79 -15.75
C THR A 645 8.21 44.04 -15.40
N PRO A 646 7.91 45.22 -15.97
CA PRO A 646 8.63 46.45 -15.67
C PRO A 646 8.71 46.73 -14.16
N GLY A 647 9.87 47.24 -13.72
CA GLY A 647 10.18 47.46 -12.30
C GLY A 647 10.91 46.29 -11.61
N ILE A 648 11.02 45.12 -12.25
CA ILE A 648 11.86 44.03 -11.75
C ILE A 648 13.31 44.27 -12.16
N LYS A 649 14.22 44.17 -11.19
CA LYS A 649 15.66 44.30 -11.41
C LYS A 649 16.42 43.18 -10.70
N ILE A 650 16.95 42.24 -11.47
CA ILE A 650 17.98 41.31 -10.99
C ILE A 650 19.24 42.15 -10.70
N VAL A 651 19.68 42.16 -9.45
CA VAL A 651 20.82 42.96 -8.98
C VAL A 651 22.13 42.22 -9.25
N ARG A 652 22.19 40.94 -8.88
CA ARG A 652 23.36 40.06 -9.04
C ARG A 652 23.02 38.59 -8.71
N PRO A 653 23.84 37.62 -9.15
CA PRO A 653 23.90 36.31 -8.53
C PRO A 653 24.55 36.37 -7.14
N LEU A 654 24.20 35.41 -6.29
CA LEU A 654 24.78 35.16 -4.96
C LEU A 654 25.65 33.90 -5.01
N LEU A 655 26.79 33.92 -4.32
CA LEU A 655 27.74 32.81 -4.30
C LEU A 655 27.62 31.97 -3.03
N VAL A 656 27.76 30.65 -3.19
CA VAL A 656 27.79 29.65 -2.12
C VAL A 656 29.20 29.05 -2.10
N PHE A 657 30.04 29.44 -1.14
CA PHE A 657 31.45 29.01 -1.06
C PHE A 657 32.29 29.23 -2.35
N GLY A 658 31.88 30.17 -3.20
CA GLY A 658 32.51 30.46 -4.49
C GLY A 658 31.80 29.88 -5.71
N PHE A 659 30.90 28.91 -5.53
CA PHE A 659 29.99 28.43 -6.58
C PHE A 659 28.89 29.46 -6.84
N ASP A 660 28.56 29.73 -8.10
CA ASP A 660 27.41 30.56 -8.51
C ASP A 660 26.22 29.74 -9.01
N ASP A 661 26.37 28.41 -9.08
CA ASP A 661 25.39 27.42 -9.54
C ASP A 661 24.81 27.75 -10.94
N ALA A 662 25.60 28.39 -11.81
CA ALA A 662 25.16 28.79 -13.14
C ALA A 662 24.85 27.58 -14.06
N PRO A 663 23.79 27.63 -14.90
CA PRO A 663 22.90 28.77 -15.14
C PRO A 663 21.75 28.92 -14.12
N HIS A 664 21.56 27.98 -13.18
CA HIS A 664 20.44 27.98 -12.24
C HIS A 664 20.49 29.18 -11.28
N GLY A 665 21.59 29.28 -10.53
CA GLY A 665 21.96 30.37 -9.64
C GLY A 665 20.95 30.79 -8.57
N HIS A 666 21.32 31.84 -7.84
CA HIS A 666 20.54 32.44 -6.76
C HIS A 666 20.52 33.96 -6.94
N ALA A 667 19.36 34.54 -7.27
CA ALA A 667 19.27 35.97 -7.56
C ALA A 667 18.98 36.83 -6.32
N GLU A 668 19.64 37.99 -6.27
CA GLU A 668 19.15 39.18 -5.56
C GLU A 668 18.28 40.00 -6.52
N ILE A 669 17.06 40.37 -6.11
CA ILE A 669 16.04 40.97 -6.97
C ILE A 669 15.38 42.16 -6.25
N LYS A 670 15.25 43.30 -6.94
CA LYS A 670 14.40 44.41 -6.51
C LYS A 670 13.10 44.45 -7.31
N PHE A 671 12.02 44.83 -6.64
CA PHE A 671 10.71 45.13 -7.19
C PHE A 671 10.44 46.60 -6.92
N GLU A 672 10.43 47.42 -7.97
CA GLU A 672 10.28 48.88 -7.91
C GLU A 672 9.02 49.26 -8.72
N ASN A 673 7.89 49.44 -8.03
CA ASN A 673 6.56 49.70 -8.61
C ASN A 673 6.10 48.66 -9.66
N VAL A 674 6.36 47.38 -9.38
CA VAL A 674 5.98 46.27 -10.27
C VAL A 674 4.47 46.09 -10.25
N ARG A 675 3.81 46.27 -11.39
CA ARG A 675 2.34 46.19 -11.56
C ARG A 675 1.92 44.88 -12.19
N VAL A 676 0.94 44.21 -11.59
CA VAL A 676 0.33 42.98 -12.12
C VAL A 676 -1.20 42.98 -11.90
N PRO A 677 -2.00 42.34 -12.78
CA PRO A 677 -3.45 42.27 -12.60
C PRO A 677 -3.87 41.59 -11.28
N ILE A 678 -5.05 41.94 -10.76
CA ILE A 678 -5.60 41.27 -9.55
C ILE A 678 -5.75 39.76 -9.69
N SER A 679 -5.91 39.25 -10.92
CA SER A 679 -5.99 37.82 -11.25
C SER A 679 -4.67 37.05 -11.08
N ASN A 680 -3.54 37.74 -10.83
CA ASN A 680 -2.26 37.10 -10.53
C ASN A 680 -2.12 36.66 -9.06
N LEU A 681 -3.06 37.02 -8.18
CA LEU A 681 -3.10 36.56 -6.80
C LEU A 681 -3.37 35.05 -6.73
N LEU A 682 -2.58 34.31 -5.94
CA LEU A 682 -2.84 32.91 -5.66
C LEU A 682 -3.83 32.76 -4.50
N LEU A 683 -4.90 31.98 -4.72
CA LEU A 683 -5.97 31.60 -3.76
C LEU A 683 -6.80 32.75 -3.15
N GLY A 684 -6.17 33.81 -2.65
CA GLY A 684 -6.84 34.96 -2.03
C GLY A 684 -5.93 35.76 -1.10
N GLU A 685 -6.37 36.95 -0.70
CA GLU A 685 -5.61 37.81 0.20
C GLU A 685 -5.44 37.18 1.59
N GLY A 686 -4.27 37.36 2.20
CA GLY A 686 -3.94 36.82 3.52
C GLY A 686 -3.73 35.30 3.57
N ARG A 687 -3.66 34.62 2.42
CA ARG A 687 -3.47 33.16 2.33
C ARG A 687 -2.01 32.73 2.16
N GLY A 688 -1.05 33.66 2.21
CA GLY A 688 0.37 33.37 1.95
C GLY A 688 0.98 32.32 2.88
N PHE A 689 0.66 32.37 4.18
CA PHE A 689 1.12 31.36 5.14
C PHE A 689 0.59 29.94 4.85
N GLU A 690 -0.64 29.83 4.37
CA GLU A 690 -1.28 28.54 4.04
C GLU A 690 -0.60 27.90 2.82
N ILE A 691 -0.41 28.69 1.76
CA ILE A 691 0.28 28.26 0.53
C ILE A 691 1.73 27.86 0.84
N ALA A 692 2.43 28.63 1.67
CA ALA A 692 3.80 28.31 2.11
C ALA A 692 3.86 26.99 2.90
N GLN A 693 2.91 26.74 3.80
CA GLN A 693 2.85 25.48 4.56
C GLN A 693 2.52 24.27 3.68
N GLY A 694 1.60 24.42 2.71
CA GLY A 694 1.31 23.38 1.72
C GLY A 694 2.53 22.99 0.89
N ARG A 695 3.23 23.99 0.34
CA ARG A 695 4.46 23.84 -0.44
C ARG A 695 5.59 23.12 0.32
N LEU A 696 5.88 23.55 1.53
CA LEU A 696 7.14 23.22 2.23
C LEU A 696 7.14 21.83 2.90
N GLY A 697 6.02 21.11 2.93
CA GLY A 697 5.96 19.75 3.49
C GLY A 697 6.73 18.72 2.65
N PRO A 698 6.22 18.34 1.46
CA PRO A 698 6.89 17.38 0.57
C PRO A 698 8.29 17.84 0.11
N GLY A 699 8.44 19.13 -0.20
CA GLY A 699 9.71 19.71 -0.68
C GLY A 699 10.90 19.46 0.25
N ARG A 700 10.69 19.57 1.57
CA ARG A 700 11.73 19.26 2.58
C ARG A 700 12.19 17.81 2.49
N LEU A 701 11.28 16.85 2.33
CA LEU A 701 11.62 15.44 2.23
C LEU A 701 12.34 15.10 0.91
N HIS A 702 11.96 15.75 -0.20
CA HIS A 702 12.67 15.64 -1.47
C HIS A 702 14.14 16.07 -1.32
N HIS A 703 14.41 17.18 -0.62
CA HIS A 703 15.77 17.62 -0.30
C HIS A 703 16.49 16.65 0.65
N CYS A 704 15.83 16.19 1.72
CA CYS A 704 16.44 15.27 2.68
C CYS A 704 16.88 13.95 2.04
N MET A 705 16.07 13.38 1.14
CA MET A 705 16.43 12.11 0.52
C MET A 705 17.48 12.27 -0.59
N ARG A 706 17.52 13.42 -1.28
CA ARG A 706 18.66 13.75 -2.17
C ARG A 706 19.97 13.88 -1.40
N LEU A 707 19.94 14.39 -0.18
CA LEU A 707 21.11 14.47 0.67
C LEU A 707 21.64 13.08 1.06
N VAL A 708 20.77 12.12 1.37
CA VAL A 708 21.15 10.69 1.54
C VAL A 708 21.85 10.17 0.27
N GLY A 709 21.32 10.51 -0.91
CA GLY A 709 21.97 10.21 -2.20
C GLY A 709 23.37 10.80 -2.35
N ALA A 710 23.55 12.09 -2.02
CA ALA A 710 24.84 12.76 -2.04
C ALA A 710 25.84 12.13 -1.06
N ALA A 711 25.39 11.73 0.13
CA ALA A 711 26.20 11.01 1.10
C ALA A 711 26.68 9.65 0.56
N GLU A 712 25.80 8.87 -0.09
CA GLU A 712 26.18 7.61 -0.76
C GLU A 712 27.18 7.83 -1.91
N ARG A 713 27.01 8.89 -2.73
CA ARG A 713 28.00 9.23 -3.76
C ARG A 713 29.35 9.57 -3.14
N GLY A 714 29.36 10.30 -2.02
CA GLY A 714 30.57 10.58 -1.23
C GLY A 714 31.24 9.31 -0.71
N MET A 715 30.44 8.40 -0.15
CA MET A 715 30.85 7.10 0.37
C MET A 715 31.50 6.22 -0.71
N ASP A 716 30.88 6.11 -1.89
CA ASP A 716 31.40 5.34 -3.03
C ASP A 716 32.76 5.87 -3.51
N LEU A 717 32.85 7.21 -3.68
CA LEU A 717 34.09 7.88 -4.06
C LEU A 717 35.18 7.67 -3.00
N MET A 718 34.83 7.82 -1.72
CA MET A 718 35.73 7.62 -0.57
C MET A 718 36.31 6.20 -0.54
N VAL A 719 35.48 5.17 -0.66
CA VAL A 719 35.92 3.77 -0.67
C VAL A 719 36.80 3.47 -1.88
N LYS A 720 36.39 3.93 -3.08
CA LYS A 720 37.17 3.74 -4.31
C LYS A 720 38.56 4.40 -4.19
N ARG A 721 38.62 5.64 -3.72
CA ARG A 721 39.87 6.38 -3.47
C ARG A 721 40.75 5.68 -2.44
N ALA A 722 40.16 5.21 -1.34
CA ALA A 722 40.90 4.62 -0.24
C ALA A 722 41.60 3.29 -0.59
N ASN A 723 40.99 2.50 -1.48
CA ASN A 723 41.58 1.26 -1.98
C ASN A 723 42.67 1.51 -3.05
N GLN A 724 42.56 2.58 -3.83
CA GLN A 724 43.47 2.87 -4.94
C GLN A 724 44.73 3.66 -4.55
N ARG A 725 44.70 4.42 -3.45
CA ARG A 725 45.83 5.25 -3.01
C ARG A 725 46.61 4.58 -1.88
N LYS A 726 47.95 4.68 -1.93
CA LYS A 726 48.86 4.21 -0.88
C LYS A 726 49.55 5.38 -0.17
N ALA A 727 49.70 5.26 1.15
CA ALA A 727 50.49 6.13 2.01
C ALA A 727 51.14 5.27 3.10
N PHE A 728 52.41 5.55 3.44
CA PHE A 728 53.19 4.82 4.44
C PHE A 728 53.18 3.28 4.22
N GLY A 729 53.40 2.86 2.97
CA GLY A 729 53.46 1.44 2.56
C GLY A 729 52.12 0.70 2.44
N LYS A 730 51.03 1.26 2.95
CA LYS A 730 49.69 0.66 2.99
C LYS A 730 48.70 1.39 2.08
N THR A 731 47.62 0.75 1.64
CA THR A 731 46.48 1.50 1.07
C THR A 731 45.83 2.35 2.14
N LEU A 732 45.15 3.46 1.79
CA LEU A 732 44.44 4.27 2.79
C LEU A 732 43.40 3.43 3.55
N ALA A 733 42.76 2.47 2.88
CA ALA A 733 41.82 1.52 3.47
C ALA A 733 42.41 0.60 4.56
N GLN A 734 43.74 0.41 4.59
CA GLN A 734 44.46 -0.42 5.58
C GLN A 734 44.91 0.34 6.84
N HIS A 735 44.61 1.63 6.96
CA HIS A 735 44.86 2.41 8.18
C HIS A 735 43.64 2.34 9.11
N GLY A 736 43.86 2.01 10.39
CA GLY A 736 42.76 1.68 11.32
C GLY A 736 41.71 2.79 11.50
N SER A 737 42.14 4.06 11.45
CA SER A 737 41.25 5.22 11.51
C SER A 737 40.23 5.28 10.36
N PHE A 738 40.61 4.81 9.16
CA PHE A 738 39.70 4.76 8.01
C PHE A 738 38.55 3.79 8.24
N ALA A 739 38.81 2.61 8.80
CA ALA A 739 37.80 1.58 9.02
C ALA A 739 36.69 2.06 9.98
N GLN A 740 37.07 2.74 11.08
CA GLN A 740 36.11 3.32 12.03
C GLN A 740 35.28 4.44 11.39
N MET A 741 35.93 5.37 10.70
CA MET A 741 35.28 6.49 9.99
C MET A 741 34.31 5.99 8.90
N LEU A 742 34.69 4.95 8.16
CA LEU A 742 33.84 4.29 7.17
C LEU A 742 32.61 3.64 7.83
N ALA A 743 32.80 2.88 8.91
CA ALA A 743 31.71 2.24 9.63
C ALA A 743 30.71 3.27 10.19
N GLN A 744 31.20 4.33 10.81
CA GLN A 744 30.36 5.43 11.31
C GLN A 744 29.60 6.11 10.16
N SER A 745 30.26 6.33 9.02
CA SER A 745 29.62 6.97 7.86
C SER A 745 28.47 6.11 7.32
N ARG A 746 28.61 4.76 7.32
CA ARG A 746 27.51 3.84 6.97
C ARG A 746 26.37 3.90 7.99
N LEU A 747 26.67 3.89 9.30
CA LEU A 747 25.65 3.99 10.36
C LEU A 747 24.83 5.29 10.24
N ASP A 748 25.52 6.42 10.09
CA ASP A 748 24.91 7.74 9.93
C ASP A 748 23.96 7.78 8.72
N ILE A 749 24.38 7.24 7.57
CA ILE A 749 23.57 7.14 6.35
C ILE A 749 22.31 6.30 6.58
N GLU A 750 22.42 5.09 7.12
CA GLU A 750 21.24 4.21 7.32
C GLU A 750 20.24 4.79 8.32
N GLN A 751 20.71 5.34 9.44
CA GLN A 751 19.86 6.01 10.43
C GLN A 751 19.10 7.19 9.80
N THR A 752 19.80 7.99 9.00
CA THR A 752 19.23 9.14 8.29
C THR A 752 18.22 8.70 7.22
N ARG A 753 18.56 7.69 6.41
CA ARG A 753 17.66 7.13 5.39
C ARG A 753 16.35 6.66 6.01
N LEU A 754 16.41 5.85 7.07
CA LEU A 754 15.23 5.32 7.75
C LEU A 754 14.39 6.43 8.38
N LEU A 755 15.01 7.47 8.95
CA LEU A 755 14.30 8.65 9.47
C LEU A 755 13.54 9.40 8.37
N VAL A 756 14.16 9.60 7.19
CA VAL A 756 13.50 10.28 6.05
C VAL A 756 12.40 9.40 5.43
N LEU A 757 12.61 8.08 5.29
CA LEU A 757 11.57 7.15 4.82
C LEU A 757 10.38 7.09 5.78
N ASN A 758 10.62 7.05 7.09
CA ASN A 758 9.56 7.15 8.09
C ASN A 758 8.81 8.49 7.99
N ALA A 759 9.50 9.62 7.81
CA ALA A 759 8.85 10.92 7.64
C ALA A 759 7.99 10.99 6.36
N ALA A 760 8.44 10.36 5.27
CA ALA A 760 7.68 10.24 4.03
C ALA A 760 6.45 9.32 4.18
N HIS A 761 6.61 8.20 4.88
CA HIS A 761 5.51 7.28 5.19
C HIS A 761 4.44 7.94 6.09
N GLN A 762 4.86 8.68 7.13
CA GLN A 762 3.93 9.44 7.97
C GLN A 762 3.23 10.58 7.20
N LEU A 763 3.90 11.19 6.21
CA LEU A 763 3.29 12.18 5.34
C LEU A 763 2.24 11.55 4.42
N ASP A 764 2.52 10.38 3.85
CA ASP A 764 1.56 9.60 3.04
C ASP A 764 0.35 9.14 3.86
N LEU A 765 0.57 8.67 5.10
CA LEU A 765 -0.51 8.17 5.96
C LEU A 765 -1.33 9.27 6.64
N TYR A 766 -0.72 10.35 7.12
CA TYR A 766 -1.38 11.29 8.06
C TYR A 766 -1.36 12.75 7.60
N GLY A 767 -0.74 13.04 6.46
CA GLY A 767 -0.61 14.39 5.93
C GLY A 767 0.33 15.29 6.74
N ASN A 768 0.64 16.45 6.16
CA ASN A 768 1.67 17.38 6.65
C ASN A 768 1.45 17.84 8.11
N LYS A 769 0.20 18.04 8.53
CA LYS A 769 -0.15 18.54 9.87
C LYS A 769 0.27 17.59 11.01
N VAL A 770 0.19 16.28 10.77
CA VAL A 770 0.60 15.24 11.73
C VAL A 770 2.08 14.93 11.56
N ALA A 771 2.54 14.72 10.31
CA ALA A 771 3.92 14.37 9.98
C ALA A 771 4.97 15.47 10.29
N LYS A 772 4.55 16.71 10.58
CA LYS A 772 5.42 17.88 10.85
C LYS A 772 6.61 17.61 11.77
N GLY A 773 6.45 16.77 12.79
CA GLY A 773 7.53 16.42 13.73
C GLY A 773 8.61 15.57 13.06
N ALA A 774 8.21 14.52 12.34
CA ALA A 774 9.12 13.68 11.58
C ALA A 774 9.80 14.44 10.42
N ILE A 775 9.06 15.33 9.74
CA ILE A 775 9.62 16.20 8.69
C ILE A 775 10.69 17.15 9.27
N ALA A 776 10.44 17.74 10.45
CA ALA A 776 11.43 18.58 11.13
C ALA A 776 12.68 17.78 11.54
N MET A 777 12.53 16.57 12.10
CA MET A 777 13.66 15.70 12.46
C MET A 777 14.49 15.32 11.22
N ALA A 778 13.85 14.92 10.13
CA ALA A 778 14.50 14.62 8.86
C ALA A 778 15.29 15.84 8.31
N LYS A 779 14.70 17.04 8.36
CA LYS A 779 15.29 18.29 7.87
C LYS A 779 16.53 18.74 8.64
N VAL A 780 16.66 18.40 9.94
CA VAL A 780 17.86 18.66 10.74
C VAL A 780 18.92 17.56 10.53
N ALA A 781 18.50 16.30 10.52
CA ALA A 781 19.40 15.16 10.46
C ALA A 781 20.10 15.03 9.09
N ALA A 782 19.36 15.13 7.99
CA ALA A 782 19.89 14.79 6.67
C ALA A 782 21.04 15.71 6.19
N PRO A 783 20.96 17.04 6.31
CA PRO A 783 22.09 17.91 5.95
C PRO A 783 23.31 17.65 6.85
N SER A 784 23.08 17.49 8.15
CA SER A 784 24.13 17.28 9.16
C SER A 784 24.91 15.99 8.94
N THR A 785 24.21 14.88 8.65
CA THR A 785 24.82 13.60 8.28
C THR A 785 25.60 13.71 6.97
N THR A 786 25.00 14.28 5.93
CA THR A 786 25.60 14.36 4.60
C THR A 786 26.88 15.18 4.61
N LEU A 787 26.93 16.27 5.39
CA LEU A 787 28.14 17.05 5.59
C LEU A 787 29.28 16.24 6.21
N ARG A 788 29.02 15.45 7.28
CA ARG A 788 30.05 14.60 7.90
C ARG A 788 30.62 13.57 6.91
N VAL A 789 29.74 12.92 6.15
CA VAL A 789 30.15 11.90 5.16
C VAL A 789 30.94 12.50 4.00
N LEU A 790 30.50 13.66 3.48
CA LEU A 790 31.20 14.34 2.40
C LEU A 790 32.54 14.93 2.87
N ASP A 791 32.63 15.46 4.08
CA ASP A 791 33.88 15.95 4.67
C ASP A 791 34.91 14.81 4.85
N ASN A 792 34.47 13.65 5.36
CA ASN A 792 35.29 12.43 5.39
C ASN A 792 35.77 12.04 3.98
N ALA A 793 34.89 12.10 2.97
CA ALA A 793 35.24 11.79 1.59
C ALA A 793 36.27 12.78 1.00
N ILE A 794 36.11 14.09 1.27
CA ILE A 794 37.06 15.14 0.91
C ILE A 794 38.42 14.85 1.54
N GLN A 795 38.46 14.57 2.84
CA GLN A 795 39.70 14.28 3.58
C GLN A 795 40.46 13.07 3.01
N VAL A 796 39.75 12.00 2.61
CA VAL A 796 40.35 10.83 1.95
C VAL A 796 40.86 11.13 0.52
N HIS A 797 40.30 12.13 -0.16
CA HIS A 797 40.82 12.60 -1.45
C HIS A 797 42.05 13.51 -1.31
N GLY A 798 42.24 14.13 -0.14
CA GLY A 798 43.28 15.12 0.13
C GLY A 798 42.99 16.43 -0.62
N GLY A 799 44.03 17.10 -1.14
CA GLY A 799 43.86 18.34 -1.91
C GLY A 799 42.95 18.20 -3.15
N ALA A 800 42.76 17.00 -3.68
CA ALA A 800 41.80 16.75 -4.77
C ALA A 800 40.33 16.74 -4.30
N GLY A 801 40.05 16.57 -3.01
CA GLY A 801 38.68 16.59 -2.48
C GLY A 801 38.06 17.99 -2.47
N VAL A 802 38.91 19.02 -2.34
CA VAL A 802 38.49 20.43 -2.36
C VAL A 802 38.57 21.06 -3.76
N SER A 803 39.06 20.32 -4.78
CA SER A 803 39.10 20.80 -6.17
C SER A 803 37.77 20.55 -6.91
N SER A 804 37.71 20.95 -8.17
CA SER A 804 36.63 20.65 -9.10
C SER A 804 36.81 19.32 -9.86
N ASP A 805 37.92 18.58 -9.65
CA ASP A 805 38.16 17.27 -10.29
C ASP A 805 37.17 16.19 -9.79
N PHE A 806 36.54 16.43 -8.64
CA PHE A 806 35.56 15.57 -8.00
C PHE A 806 34.35 16.40 -7.55
N PRO A 807 33.11 15.85 -7.59
CA PRO A 807 31.91 16.60 -7.21
C PRO A 807 31.78 16.85 -5.69
N LEU A 808 32.76 16.43 -4.88
CA LEU A 808 32.68 16.39 -3.42
C LEU A 808 32.52 17.79 -2.80
N SER A 809 33.31 18.75 -3.26
CA SER A 809 33.29 20.15 -2.79
C SER A 809 31.95 20.83 -3.06
N HIS A 810 31.40 20.63 -4.27
CA HIS A 810 30.11 21.18 -4.69
C HIS A 810 28.93 20.53 -3.96
N LEU A 811 28.91 19.19 -3.86
CA LEU A 811 27.92 18.45 -3.07
C LEU A 811 27.93 18.87 -1.58
N TRP A 812 29.11 19.11 -1.01
CA TRP A 812 29.26 19.57 0.38
C TRP A 812 28.71 20.99 0.55
N ALA A 813 29.03 21.90 -0.38
CA ALA A 813 28.53 23.27 -0.37
C ALA A 813 26.98 23.30 -0.44
N SER A 814 26.39 22.51 -1.33
CA SER A 814 24.93 22.37 -1.44
C SER A 814 24.29 21.74 -0.20
N ALA A 815 24.94 20.75 0.42
CA ALA A 815 24.50 20.19 1.71
C ALA A 815 24.57 21.23 2.84
N ARG A 816 25.58 22.12 2.82
CA ARG A 816 25.72 23.19 3.81
C ARG A 816 24.63 24.24 3.66
N THR A 817 24.20 24.56 2.45
CA THR A 817 23.08 25.47 2.16
C THR A 817 21.75 24.90 2.66
N LEU A 818 21.55 23.58 2.62
CA LEU A 818 20.32 22.94 3.09
C LEU A 818 20.16 22.89 4.63
N ARG A 819 21.16 23.36 5.41
CA ARG A 819 21.01 23.73 6.83
C ARG A 819 20.36 25.11 7.05
N LEU A 820 20.12 25.88 5.97
CA LEU A 820 19.55 27.23 6.00
C LEU A 820 18.26 27.33 5.17
N ALA A 821 18.29 26.79 3.94
CA ALA A 821 17.13 26.76 3.04
C ALA A 821 15.97 25.93 3.62
N ASP A 822 14.73 26.28 3.24
CA ASP A 822 13.46 25.72 3.76
C ASP A 822 13.29 25.76 5.30
N GLY A 823 14.03 26.68 5.95
CA GLY A 823 14.07 26.90 7.40
C GLY A 823 15.39 26.40 8.00
N PRO A 824 16.10 27.23 8.79
CA PRO A 824 17.30 26.84 9.51
C PRO A 824 17.05 25.70 10.50
N ASP A 825 18.09 24.93 10.80
CA ASP A 825 18.03 23.80 11.74
C ASP A 825 17.42 24.19 13.09
N GLU A 826 17.75 25.38 13.60
CA GLU A 826 17.32 25.90 14.90
C GLU A 826 15.79 26.07 14.97
N VAL A 827 15.15 26.43 13.85
CA VAL A 827 13.68 26.57 13.74
C VAL A 827 12.98 25.20 13.77
N HIS A 828 13.61 24.20 13.14
CA HIS A 828 13.12 22.82 13.15
C HIS A 828 13.36 22.16 14.51
N LEU A 829 14.52 22.39 15.14
CA LEU A 829 14.81 21.97 16.51
C LEU A 829 13.82 22.57 17.53
N GLY A 830 13.50 23.86 17.41
CA GLY A 830 12.45 24.49 18.21
C GLY A 830 11.06 23.86 18.00
N THR A 831 10.75 23.44 16.78
CA THR A 831 9.52 22.70 16.47
C THR A 831 9.49 21.32 17.13
N ILE A 832 10.60 20.57 17.07
CA ILE A 832 10.74 19.25 17.72
C ILE A 832 10.60 19.38 19.23
N ALA A 833 11.37 20.27 19.87
CA ALA A 833 11.32 20.51 21.30
C ALA A 833 9.93 20.89 21.80
N LYS A 834 9.21 21.75 21.06
CA LYS A 834 7.82 22.13 21.36
C LYS A 834 6.86 20.93 21.34
N LEU A 835 7.06 19.98 20.42
CA LEU A 835 6.19 18.80 20.32
C LEU A 835 6.47 17.78 21.43
N GLU A 836 7.74 17.54 21.80
CA GLU A 836 8.06 16.66 22.92
C GLU A 836 7.60 17.24 24.26
N LEU A 837 7.73 18.55 24.49
CA LEU A 837 7.16 19.20 25.69
C LEU A 837 5.62 19.07 25.74
N GLN A 838 4.94 19.15 24.60
CA GLN A 838 3.49 18.93 24.50
C GLN A 838 3.07 17.46 24.69
N ARG A 839 3.98 16.50 24.51
CA ARG A 839 3.73 15.08 24.77
C ARG A 839 3.66 14.80 26.27
N VAL A 840 4.55 15.41 27.06
CA VAL A 840 4.55 15.27 28.53
C VAL A 840 3.26 15.81 29.16
N ALA A 841 2.69 16.88 28.62
CA ALA A 841 1.40 17.42 29.08
C ALA A 841 0.16 16.55 28.73
N LYS A 842 0.38 15.36 28.14
CA LYS A 842 -0.65 14.36 27.78
C LYS A 842 -0.36 12.97 28.38
N LEU A 843 0.74 12.83 29.12
CA LEU A 843 1.11 11.65 29.90
C LEU A 843 0.71 11.88 31.36
#